data_AF-A0A9P1AIU9-F1
#
_entry.id   AF-A0A9P1AIU9-F1
#
_cell.length_a   1.000
_cell.length_b   1.000
_cell.length_c   1.000
_cell.angle_alpha   90.00
_cell.angle_beta   90.00
_cell.angle_gamma   90.00
#
_symmetry.space_group_name_H-M   'P 1'
#
loop_
_entity.id
_entity.type
_entity.pdbx_description
1 polymer ?
#
loop_
_entity_poly.entity_id
_entity_poly.type
_entity_poly.pdbx_seq_one_letter_code
_entity_poly.pdbx_strand_id
1 'polypeptide(L)'
;MFPIFQVEDFANFIKSKLSELRDEEAYNALKELQKRGNVDKACGNGMTTTLLSNLGKKQICAWLKENLQNPDEVRKIVTAFSSWDEKSRIVVLSALLAQKATETSQAVVTSIIDSLFYVKTRAGEFAAIQISEKNEQVLRELVVAVQGEEDVKRSEKTIGKAKLRRKSLQILWYMTRLWSKIAASPEDAASYDADSLEIVQIAKNESDESNSLVFVDLLLSILSREHKFHRTPVAFAFVHSIPTLNSKDLVHIVETAMMSAAELAGNDEEEVEDEEGMPFDESEIPMNEEEEESESEEEGEEEEEEEEEEEGNASVDQELLDKLTAALGDAAAGETTSDVEMDDLDDEAMLKMDERLAAAFKAVAPNAAKSQKRSAKNVEALKMKIADLLLIAISSKELSEQIKVKLVIPILKWAKKDAKTHDKVAQKALELVNIVLKMKLAEVSEKEALKLLKKVLEEAQSTTNLLIIDAIARVVTFVLKVSSKDGKSVSAGVRTEFQSVFENYLKNVEGKVPSNFVIQPIADLPVLFVEQLGMLVDAGFDEENRIFKRTEILGATSMIFSKQVLQEVTIKAAIVKKIGKLAAAYFEKVIDTDKSELKPRLFGTVLHLVLRVSTALQNDEKHVDSLRESLETVVRKMSDGDVFVQLKKINPVCHHIIGKSIAGAFTSIKKCLEIEN
;
A
#
# COMPACT_ATOMS: atom_id res chain seq x y z
N MET A 1 46.80 36.64 -6.57
CA MET A 1 45.98 35.47 -6.24
C MET A 1 44.73 35.57 -7.09
N PHE A 2 44.71 34.93 -8.26
CA PHE A 2 43.51 34.93 -9.10
C PHE A 2 42.47 34.02 -8.43
N PRO A 3 41.19 34.40 -8.39
CA PRO A 3 40.17 33.52 -7.86
C PRO A 3 40.14 32.28 -8.77
N ILE A 4 40.21 31.11 -8.14
CA ILE A 4 39.98 29.84 -8.82
C ILE A 4 38.52 29.91 -9.28
N PHE A 5 38.29 30.25 -10.56
CA PHE A 5 36.98 30.10 -11.16
C PHE A 5 36.64 28.61 -11.09
N GLN A 6 35.61 28.26 -10.32
CA GLN A 6 35.11 26.89 -10.31
C GLN A 6 34.62 26.58 -11.73
N VAL A 7 35.04 25.44 -12.27
CA VAL A 7 34.70 25.00 -13.64
C VAL A 7 33.18 25.02 -13.86
N GLU A 8 32.43 24.79 -12.78
CA GLU A 8 30.98 24.84 -12.73
C GLU A 8 30.38 26.24 -12.99
N ASP A 9 30.95 27.30 -12.42
CA ASP A 9 30.49 28.69 -12.63
C ASP A 9 30.68 29.11 -14.09
N PHE A 10 31.82 28.75 -14.69
CA PHE A 10 32.09 29.00 -16.10
C PHE A 10 31.13 28.19 -16.98
N ALA A 11 30.91 26.93 -16.66
CA ALA A 11 29.97 26.07 -17.38
C ALA A 11 28.53 26.61 -17.30
N ASN A 12 28.08 27.08 -16.14
CA ASN A 12 26.77 27.71 -15.96
C ASN A 12 26.63 29.00 -16.77
N PHE A 13 27.66 29.85 -16.78
CA PHE A 13 27.69 31.05 -17.62
C PHE A 13 27.58 30.71 -19.12
N ILE A 14 28.35 29.73 -19.61
CA ILE A 14 28.30 29.30 -21.00
C ILE A 14 26.93 28.69 -21.34
N LYS A 15 26.37 27.85 -20.47
CA LYS A 15 25.03 27.28 -20.63
C LYS A 15 23.96 28.38 -20.76
N SER A 16 24.04 29.43 -19.94
CA SER A 16 23.14 30.59 -20.05
C SER A 16 23.25 31.33 -21.37
N LYS A 17 24.41 31.33 -22.03
CA LYS A 17 24.59 31.95 -23.35
C LYS A 17 24.11 31.03 -24.47
N LEU A 18 24.38 29.73 -24.36
CA LEU A 18 23.90 28.73 -25.31
C LEU A 18 22.38 28.58 -25.29
N SER A 19 21.74 28.81 -24.13
CA SER A 19 20.28 28.75 -23.99
C SER A 19 19.54 29.88 -24.73
N GLU A 20 20.24 30.91 -25.19
CA GLU A 20 19.69 31.99 -26.03
C GLU A 20 19.62 31.60 -27.52
N LEU A 21 20.44 30.63 -27.96
CA LEU A 21 20.49 30.19 -29.36
C LEU A 21 19.24 29.41 -29.76
N ARG A 22 18.80 29.54 -31.02
CA ARG A 22 17.63 28.84 -31.58
C ARG A 22 17.95 28.27 -32.96
N ASP A 23 17.24 27.21 -33.34
CA ASP A 23 17.22 26.63 -34.70
C ASP A 23 18.62 26.42 -35.30
N GLU A 24 18.96 27.07 -36.42
CA GLU A 24 20.24 26.89 -37.12
C GLU A 24 21.45 27.28 -36.26
N GLU A 25 21.35 28.33 -35.44
CA GLU A 25 22.44 28.75 -34.56
C GLU A 25 22.67 27.72 -33.46
N ALA A 26 21.58 27.22 -32.86
CA ALA A 26 21.64 26.16 -31.86
C ALA A 26 22.18 24.85 -32.46
N TYR A 27 21.75 24.50 -33.67
CA TYR A 27 22.19 23.30 -34.37
C TYR A 27 23.69 23.32 -34.73
N ASN A 28 24.19 24.45 -35.21
CA ASN A 28 25.62 24.61 -35.52
C ASN A 28 26.47 24.54 -34.25
N ALA A 29 26.05 25.20 -33.16
CA ALA A 29 26.72 25.11 -31.88
C ALA A 29 26.71 23.68 -31.32
N LEU A 30 25.57 22.99 -31.42
CA LEU A 30 25.41 21.60 -30.99
C LEU A 30 26.38 20.68 -31.72
N LYS A 31 26.47 20.79 -33.05
CA LYS A 31 27.40 20.01 -33.87
C LYS A 31 28.86 20.22 -33.48
N GLU A 32 29.26 21.47 -33.24
CA GLU A 32 30.64 21.75 -32.84
C GLU A 32 30.97 21.17 -31.47
N LEU A 33 30.02 21.17 -30.53
CA LEU A 33 30.21 20.54 -29.22
C LEU A 33 30.24 19.01 -29.31
N GLN A 34 29.37 18.39 -30.11
CA GLN A 34 29.36 16.94 -30.31
C GLN A 34 30.69 16.41 -30.89
N LYS A 35 31.36 17.18 -31.76
CA LYS A 35 32.70 16.84 -32.28
C LYS A 35 33.79 16.80 -31.20
N ARG A 36 33.55 17.39 -30.02
CA ARG A 36 34.51 17.44 -28.91
C ARG A 36 34.30 16.31 -27.89
N GLY A 37 33.40 15.38 -28.17
CA GLY A 37 33.07 14.27 -27.26
C GLY A 37 31.87 14.59 -26.36
N ASN A 38 31.76 13.87 -25.24
CA ASN A 38 30.64 14.04 -24.31
C ASN A 38 30.82 15.26 -23.39
N VAL A 39 30.57 16.45 -23.94
CA VAL A 39 30.69 17.74 -23.24
C VAL A 39 29.78 17.82 -22.00
N ASP A 40 28.60 17.20 -22.05
CA ASP A 40 27.68 17.21 -20.92
C ASP A 40 28.24 16.43 -19.72
N LYS A 41 28.89 15.29 -19.96
CA LYS A 41 29.61 14.53 -18.92
C LYS A 41 30.82 15.30 -18.39
N ALA A 42 31.58 15.95 -19.26
CA ALA A 42 32.79 16.68 -18.89
C ALA A 42 32.52 17.97 -18.09
N CYS A 43 31.39 18.63 -18.34
CA CYS A 43 31.04 19.91 -17.71
C CYS A 43 29.95 19.81 -16.65
N GLY A 44 29.35 18.63 -16.44
CA GLY A 44 28.26 18.41 -15.48
C GLY A 44 26.95 19.16 -15.77
N ASN A 45 26.85 19.88 -16.89
CA ASN A 45 25.89 20.98 -17.03
C ASN A 45 24.86 20.88 -18.18
N GLY A 46 24.72 19.76 -18.87
CA GLY A 46 23.61 19.55 -19.84
C GLY A 46 23.53 20.61 -20.96
N MET A 47 24.68 21.10 -21.43
CA MET A 47 24.80 22.15 -22.46
C MET A 47 24.27 21.68 -23.81
N THR A 48 24.68 20.49 -24.25
CA THR A 48 24.25 19.93 -25.55
C THR A 48 22.77 19.60 -25.53
N THR A 49 22.27 19.13 -24.39
CA THR A 49 20.83 18.91 -24.16
C THR A 49 20.01 20.20 -24.23
N THR A 50 20.55 21.31 -23.70
CA THR A 50 19.91 22.63 -23.79
C THR A 50 19.81 23.12 -25.23
N LEU A 51 20.87 22.95 -26.02
CA LEU A 51 20.86 23.31 -27.45
C LEU A 51 19.91 22.42 -28.25
N LEU A 52 19.87 21.12 -27.95
CA LEU A 52 18.94 20.17 -28.58
C LEU A 52 17.47 20.55 -28.33
N SER A 53 17.17 21.04 -27.14
CA SER A 53 15.83 21.53 -26.75
C SER A 53 15.39 22.75 -27.59
N ASN A 54 16.34 23.52 -28.10
CA ASN A 54 16.09 24.76 -28.84
C ASN A 54 15.99 24.59 -30.36
N LEU A 55 16.02 23.34 -30.86
CA LEU A 55 15.93 23.05 -32.29
C LEU A 55 14.49 23.08 -32.80
N GLY A 56 14.26 23.71 -33.94
CA GLY A 56 13.03 23.58 -34.71
C GLY A 56 12.99 22.30 -35.55
N LYS A 57 11.79 21.99 -36.07
CA LYS A 57 11.50 20.75 -36.82
C LYS A 57 12.51 20.41 -37.92
N LYS A 58 12.96 21.41 -38.71
CA LYS A 58 13.91 21.19 -39.81
C LYS A 58 15.26 20.70 -39.28
N GLN A 59 15.77 21.33 -38.22
CA GLN A 59 17.05 21.01 -37.61
C GLN A 59 16.98 19.69 -36.84
N ILE A 60 15.85 19.41 -36.17
CA ILE A 60 15.58 18.11 -35.56
C ILE A 60 15.67 17.00 -36.62
N CYS A 61 15.00 17.12 -37.76
CA CYS A 61 15.09 16.13 -38.85
C CYS A 61 16.53 15.92 -39.34
N ALA A 62 17.33 16.97 -39.43
CA ALA A 62 18.73 16.87 -39.83
C ALA A 62 19.58 16.19 -38.76
N TRP A 63 19.38 16.58 -37.49
CA TRP A 63 20.07 16.01 -36.34
C TRP A 63 19.79 14.51 -36.18
N LEU A 64 18.53 14.09 -36.31
CA LEU A 64 18.14 12.68 -36.23
C LEU A 64 18.89 11.85 -37.27
N LYS A 65 18.96 12.28 -38.53
CA LYS A 65 19.68 11.55 -39.60
C LYS A 65 21.15 11.26 -39.27
N GLU A 66 21.77 12.12 -38.48
CA GLU A 66 23.19 12.04 -38.14
C GLU A 66 23.45 11.30 -36.83
N ASN A 67 22.50 11.33 -35.89
CA ASN A 67 22.73 10.92 -34.50
C ASN A 67 21.86 9.75 -34.02
N LEU A 68 20.88 9.28 -34.81
CA LEU A 68 19.95 8.24 -34.35
C LEU A 68 20.62 6.89 -34.03
N GLN A 69 21.82 6.65 -34.56
CA GLN A 69 22.60 5.44 -34.29
C GLN A 69 23.55 5.59 -33.08
N ASN A 70 23.62 6.77 -32.46
CA ASN A 70 24.49 7.04 -31.31
C ASN A 70 23.67 6.97 -30.01
N PRO A 71 23.86 5.95 -29.16
CA PRO A 71 23.10 5.78 -27.91
C PRO A 71 23.15 6.99 -26.97
N ASP A 72 24.32 7.63 -26.83
CA ASP A 72 24.50 8.77 -25.92
C ASP A 72 23.73 10.01 -26.38
N GLU A 73 23.66 10.21 -27.70
CA GLU A 73 22.90 11.31 -28.28
C GLU A 73 21.39 11.05 -28.21
N VAL A 74 20.96 9.81 -28.48
CA VAL A 74 19.55 9.40 -28.40
C VAL A 74 19.00 9.56 -26.97
N ARG A 75 19.81 9.28 -25.93
CA ARG A 75 19.43 9.50 -24.52
C ARG A 75 19.07 10.96 -24.21
N LYS A 76 19.72 11.94 -24.85
CA LYS A 76 19.45 13.38 -24.62
C LYS A 76 18.05 13.79 -25.07
N ILE A 77 17.42 13.02 -25.98
CA ILE A 77 16.07 13.27 -26.45
C ILE A 77 15.09 13.29 -25.28
N VAL A 78 15.23 12.41 -24.28
CA VAL A 78 14.32 12.33 -23.12
C VAL A 78 14.14 13.70 -22.45
N THR A 79 15.24 14.43 -22.26
CA THR A 79 15.22 15.74 -21.62
C THR A 79 14.70 16.83 -22.55
N ALA A 80 15.12 16.80 -23.83
CA ALA A 80 14.72 17.80 -24.81
C ALA A 80 13.24 17.68 -25.24
N PHE A 81 12.65 16.49 -25.16
CA PHE A 81 11.35 16.17 -25.74
C PHE A 81 10.23 17.11 -25.28
N SER A 82 10.22 17.47 -24.00
CA SER A 82 9.20 18.35 -23.40
C SER A 82 9.24 19.78 -23.93
N SER A 83 10.36 20.24 -24.49
CA SER A 83 10.52 21.60 -25.02
C SER A 83 10.00 21.76 -26.45
N TRP A 84 9.88 20.66 -27.20
CA TRP A 84 9.48 20.70 -28.60
C TRP A 84 7.97 20.78 -28.79
N ASP A 85 7.55 21.30 -29.95
CA ASP A 85 6.15 21.30 -30.36
C ASP A 85 5.64 19.90 -30.74
N GLU A 86 4.31 19.74 -30.81
CA GLU A 86 3.65 18.45 -31.08
C GLU A 86 4.17 17.80 -32.37
N LYS A 87 4.31 18.58 -33.45
CA LYS A 87 4.77 18.08 -34.76
C LYS A 87 6.21 17.56 -34.71
N SER A 88 7.08 18.21 -33.95
CA SER A 88 8.47 17.82 -33.78
C SER A 88 8.60 16.58 -32.90
N ARG A 89 7.82 16.52 -31.81
CA ARG A 89 7.72 15.34 -30.94
C ARG A 89 7.30 14.09 -31.71
N ILE A 90 6.28 14.20 -32.56
CA ILE A 90 5.81 13.11 -33.41
C ILE A 90 6.91 12.68 -34.39
N VAL A 91 7.56 13.62 -35.06
CA VAL A 91 8.68 13.30 -35.98
C VAL A 91 9.80 12.52 -35.29
N VAL A 92 10.19 12.95 -34.08
CA VAL A 92 11.29 12.29 -33.34
C VAL A 92 10.89 10.89 -32.92
N LEU A 93 9.72 10.72 -32.31
CA LEU A 93 9.27 9.42 -31.84
C LEU A 93 8.97 8.47 -33.01
N SER A 94 8.38 8.94 -34.11
CA SER A 94 8.22 8.12 -35.33
C SER A 94 9.56 7.67 -35.90
N ALA A 95 10.59 8.53 -35.85
CA ALA A 95 11.93 8.14 -36.28
C ALA A 95 12.55 7.07 -35.37
N LEU A 96 12.39 7.20 -34.05
CA LEU A 96 12.85 6.21 -33.07
C LEU A 96 12.11 4.87 -33.24
N LEU A 97 10.79 4.89 -33.42
CA LEU A 97 9.96 3.70 -33.65
C LEU A 97 10.25 3.01 -35.00
N ALA A 98 10.82 3.72 -35.97
CA ALA A 98 11.19 3.15 -37.27
C ALA A 98 12.53 2.41 -37.24
N GLN A 99 13.36 2.61 -36.21
CA GLN A 99 14.60 1.87 -36.05
C GLN A 99 14.35 0.42 -35.63
N LYS A 100 15.37 -0.43 -35.82
CA LYS A 100 15.39 -1.75 -35.18
C LYS A 100 15.38 -1.53 -33.67
N ALA A 101 14.49 -2.23 -32.96
CA ALA A 101 14.42 -2.17 -31.51
C ALA A 101 15.78 -2.59 -30.90
N THR A 102 16.28 -1.73 -30.03
CA THR A 102 17.44 -1.93 -29.15
C THR A 102 17.04 -1.55 -27.73
N GLU A 103 17.74 -2.05 -26.72
CA GLU A 103 17.47 -1.68 -25.32
C GLU A 103 17.50 -0.16 -25.09
N THR A 104 18.46 0.54 -25.70
CA THR A 104 18.55 2.00 -25.59
C THR A 104 17.33 2.68 -26.23
N SER A 105 16.92 2.25 -27.43
CA SER A 105 15.73 2.80 -28.07
C SER A 105 14.45 2.52 -27.26
N GLN A 106 14.33 1.33 -26.67
CA GLN A 106 13.21 0.96 -25.82
C GLN A 106 13.18 1.82 -24.55
N ALA A 107 14.30 1.96 -23.85
CA ALA A 107 14.42 2.79 -22.66
C ALA A 107 14.07 4.27 -22.95
N VAL A 108 14.54 4.81 -24.07
CA VAL A 108 14.28 6.20 -24.46
C VAL A 108 12.82 6.42 -24.85
N VAL A 109 12.25 5.55 -25.70
CA VAL A 109 10.84 5.67 -26.10
C VAL A 109 9.92 5.52 -24.88
N THR A 110 10.18 4.53 -24.02
CA THR A 110 9.35 4.30 -22.83
C THR A 110 9.46 5.42 -21.80
N SER A 111 10.65 5.99 -21.59
CA SER A 111 10.84 7.16 -20.72
C SER A 111 10.11 8.40 -21.26
N ILE A 112 10.14 8.61 -22.58
CA ILE A 112 9.37 9.69 -23.21
C ILE A 112 7.87 9.46 -23.03
N ILE A 113 7.37 8.24 -23.27
CA ILE A 113 5.96 7.90 -23.09
C ILE A 113 5.54 8.13 -21.63
N ASP A 114 6.35 7.72 -20.66
CA ASP A 114 6.09 7.94 -19.24
C ASP A 114 5.93 9.44 -18.91
N SER A 115 6.78 10.29 -19.50
CA SER A 115 6.72 11.76 -19.33
C SER A 115 5.44 12.41 -19.89
N LEU A 116 4.65 11.70 -20.69
CA LEU A 116 3.37 12.20 -21.21
C LEU A 116 2.26 12.20 -20.15
N PHE A 117 2.43 11.42 -19.07
CA PHE A 117 1.47 11.30 -17.99
C PHE A 117 1.77 12.27 -16.85
N TYR A 118 0.71 12.82 -16.26
CA TYR A 118 0.76 13.59 -15.03
C TYR A 118 0.25 12.71 -13.88
N VAL A 119 1.16 12.36 -12.96
CA VAL A 119 0.85 11.56 -11.77
C VAL A 119 0.77 12.48 -10.56
N LYS A 120 -0.37 12.45 -9.86
CA LYS A 120 -0.59 13.17 -8.60
C LYS A 120 -1.26 12.24 -7.59
N THR A 121 -0.55 11.90 -6.53
CA THR A 121 -1.06 11.00 -5.50
C THR A 121 -0.89 11.63 -4.12
N ARG A 122 -1.88 11.45 -3.27
CA ARG A 122 -1.84 11.70 -1.83
C ARG A 122 -2.59 10.58 -1.13
N ALA A 123 -1.85 9.78 -0.38
CA ALA A 123 -2.35 8.58 0.28
C ALA A 123 -3.62 8.87 1.09
N GLY A 124 -4.70 8.13 0.79
CA GLY A 124 -5.99 8.26 1.47
C GLY A 124 -6.81 9.50 1.10
N GLU A 125 -6.34 10.35 0.17
CA GLU A 125 -7.04 11.58 -0.21
C GLU A 125 -7.39 11.68 -1.69
N PHE A 126 -6.42 11.42 -2.56
CA PHE A 126 -6.66 11.36 -4.01
C PHE A 126 -5.53 10.57 -4.70
N ALA A 127 -5.87 9.85 -5.76
CA ALA A 127 -4.92 9.35 -6.74
C ALA A 127 -5.44 9.75 -8.12
N ALA A 128 -4.65 10.51 -8.86
CA ALA A 128 -4.99 10.97 -10.19
C ALA A 128 -3.80 10.74 -11.12
N ILE A 129 -4.05 10.02 -12.20
CA ILE A 129 -3.11 9.86 -13.30
C ILE A 129 -3.83 10.36 -14.54
N GLN A 130 -3.28 11.38 -15.16
CA GLN A 130 -3.92 12.10 -16.25
C GLN A 130 -2.98 12.20 -17.44
N ILE A 131 -3.57 12.39 -18.61
CA ILE A 131 -2.85 12.70 -19.84
C ILE A 131 -3.62 13.84 -20.51
N SER A 132 -2.90 14.84 -21.03
CA SER A 132 -3.52 15.97 -21.71
C SER A 132 -4.03 15.55 -23.10
N GLU A 133 -5.06 16.21 -23.62
CA GLU A 133 -5.59 15.94 -24.98
C GLU A 133 -4.49 16.00 -26.05
N LYS A 134 -3.54 16.93 -25.90
CA LYS A 134 -2.37 17.06 -26.77
C LYS A 134 -1.47 15.83 -26.73
N ASN A 135 -1.20 15.32 -25.53
CA ASN A 135 -0.38 14.12 -25.37
C ASN A 135 -1.13 12.86 -25.84
N GLU A 136 -2.46 12.79 -25.67
CA GLU A 136 -3.29 11.73 -26.26
C GLU A 136 -3.23 11.74 -27.79
N GLN A 137 -3.31 12.92 -28.41
CA GLN A 137 -3.16 13.12 -29.86
C GLN A 137 -1.78 12.63 -30.33
N VAL A 138 -0.71 13.00 -29.62
CA VAL A 138 0.65 12.51 -29.92
C VAL A 138 0.68 10.98 -29.87
N LEU A 139 0.17 10.36 -28.81
CA LEU A 139 0.12 8.89 -28.71
C LEU A 139 -0.65 8.24 -29.87
N ARG A 140 -1.82 8.78 -30.21
CA ARG A 140 -2.62 8.29 -31.33
C ARG A 140 -1.82 8.35 -32.64
N GLU A 141 -1.18 9.47 -32.93
CA GLU A 141 -0.42 9.65 -34.17
C GLU A 141 0.79 8.70 -34.24
N LEU A 142 1.41 8.37 -33.10
CA LEU A 142 2.48 7.37 -33.05
C LEU A 142 1.96 5.97 -33.35
N VAL A 143 0.82 5.60 -32.79
CA VAL A 143 0.22 4.29 -33.09
C VAL A 143 -0.21 4.21 -34.54
N VAL A 144 -0.74 5.30 -35.13
CA VAL A 144 -1.04 5.38 -36.57
C VAL A 144 0.22 5.18 -37.41
N ALA A 145 1.35 5.75 -37.01
CA ALA A 145 2.62 5.55 -37.72
C ALA A 145 3.11 4.09 -37.69
N VAL A 146 2.75 3.33 -36.65
CA VAL A 146 3.16 1.93 -36.47
C VAL A 146 2.17 0.95 -37.10
N GLN A 147 0.87 1.17 -36.93
CA GLN A 147 -0.20 0.22 -37.26
C GLN A 147 -0.99 0.62 -38.53
N GLY A 148 -0.89 1.88 -38.96
CA GLY A 148 -1.70 2.44 -40.04
C GLY A 148 -3.06 3.00 -39.57
N GLU A 149 -3.53 4.03 -40.26
CA GLU A 149 -4.74 4.80 -39.86
C GLU A 149 -6.02 3.95 -39.84
N GLU A 150 -6.18 3.01 -40.78
CA GLU A 150 -7.41 2.21 -40.90
C GLU A 150 -7.58 1.22 -39.75
N ASP A 151 -6.48 0.59 -39.29
CA ASP A 151 -6.54 -0.36 -38.18
C ASP A 151 -6.71 0.34 -36.83
N VAL A 152 -6.10 1.52 -36.67
CA VAL A 152 -6.35 2.39 -35.51
C VAL A 152 -7.82 2.80 -35.46
N LYS A 153 -8.39 3.35 -36.55
CA LYS A 153 -9.81 3.73 -36.59
C LYS A 153 -10.75 2.57 -36.28
N ARG A 154 -10.46 1.37 -36.78
CA ARG A 154 -11.26 0.17 -36.52
C ARG A 154 -11.27 -0.19 -35.03
N SER A 155 -10.11 -0.16 -34.40
CA SER A 155 -9.95 -0.48 -32.98
C SER A 155 -10.57 0.61 -32.11
N GLU A 156 -10.34 1.88 -32.41
CA GLU A 156 -10.96 3.03 -31.73
C GLU A 156 -12.49 3.00 -31.81
N LYS A 157 -13.05 2.62 -32.97
CA LYS A 157 -14.50 2.46 -33.13
C LYS A 157 -15.04 1.33 -32.24
N THR A 158 -14.28 0.26 -32.05
CA THR A 158 -14.69 -0.87 -31.21
C THR A 158 -14.57 -0.50 -29.73
N ILE A 159 -13.43 0.05 -29.32
CA ILE A 159 -13.18 0.52 -27.95
C ILE A 159 -14.14 1.66 -27.57
N GLY A 160 -14.46 2.54 -28.51
CA GLY A 160 -15.40 3.64 -28.32
C GLY A 160 -16.83 3.22 -27.98
N LYS A 161 -17.18 1.94 -28.17
CA LYS A 161 -18.48 1.38 -27.72
C LYS A 161 -18.51 1.11 -26.21
N ALA A 162 -17.34 0.85 -25.60
CA ALA A 162 -17.20 0.63 -24.17
C ALA A 162 -17.33 1.98 -23.45
N LYS A 163 -18.50 2.31 -22.92
CA LYS A 163 -18.81 3.63 -22.36
C LYS A 163 -18.14 3.87 -21.01
N LEU A 164 -18.01 2.82 -20.21
CA LEU A 164 -17.58 2.90 -18.81
C LEU A 164 -16.05 2.92 -18.70
N ARG A 165 -15.34 2.18 -19.57
CA ARG A 165 -13.87 2.09 -19.55
C ARG A 165 -13.18 2.63 -20.81
N ARG A 166 -13.88 3.40 -21.66
CA ARG A 166 -13.34 3.90 -22.95
C ARG A 166 -11.91 4.41 -22.86
N LYS A 167 -11.68 5.38 -21.97
CA LYS A 167 -10.40 6.10 -21.86
C LYS A 167 -9.28 5.18 -21.33
N SER A 168 -9.61 4.34 -20.35
CA SER A 168 -8.71 3.32 -19.81
C SER A 168 -8.24 2.35 -20.90
N LEU A 169 -9.19 1.73 -21.61
CA LEU A 169 -8.90 0.75 -22.66
C LEU A 169 -8.20 1.38 -23.86
N GLN A 170 -8.59 2.59 -24.26
CA GLN A 170 -8.02 3.26 -25.45
C GLN A 170 -6.55 3.60 -25.24
N ILE A 171 -6.18 4.19 -24.10
CA ILE A 171 -4.78 4.51 -23.81
C ILE A 171 -3.98 3.24 -23.61
N LEU A 172 -4.49 2.25 -22.87
CA LEU A 172 -3.78 0.98 -22.69
C LEU A 172 -3.52 0.29 -24.04
N TRP A 173 -4.50 0.30 -24.95
CA TRP A 173 -4.34 -0.24 -26.30
C TRP A 173 -3.27 0.48 -27.11
N TYR A 174 -3.19 1.82 -27.01
CA TYR A 174 -2.10 2.56 -27.64
C TYR A 174 -0.73 2.12 -27.10
N MET A 175 -0.63 1.96 -25.77
CA MET A 175 0.62 1.55 -25.12
C MET A 175 1.08 0.17 -25.59
N THR A 176 0.19 -0.82 -25.56
CA THR A 176 0.53 -2.19 -25.95
C THR A 176 0.94 -2.28 -27.42
N ARG A 177 0.36 -1.46 -28.32
CA ARG A 177 0.81 -1.38 -29.72
C ARG A 177 2.16 -0.71 -29.89
N LEU A 178 2.47 0.30 -29.09
CA LEU A 178 3.81 0.89 -29.08
C LEU A 178 4.84 -0.07 -28.48
N TRP A 179 4.51 -0.77 -27.39
CA TRP A 179 5.36 -1.76 -26.74
C TRP A 179 5.67 -2.94 -27.64
N SER A 180 4.69 -3.48 -28.37
CA SER A 180 4.91 -4.50 -29.41
C SER A 180 5.97 -4.07 -30.42
N LYS A 181 5.94 -2.80 -30.85
CA LYS A 181 6.89 -2.27 -31.83
C LYS A 181 8.32 -2.10 -31.31
N ILE A 182 8.48 -1.82 -30.02
CA ILE A 182 9.78 -1.58 -29.37
C ILE A 182 10.24 -2.74 -28.50
N ALA A 183 9.55 -3.88 -28.58
CA ALA A 183 9.93 -5.09 -27.88
C ALA A 183 11.31 -5.55 -28.34
N ALA A 184 12.15 -5.99 -27.40
CA ALA A 184 13.49 -6.47 -27.69
C ALA A 184 13.46 -7.86 -28.35
N SER A 185 12.49 -8.69 -27.95
CA SER A 185 12.28 -10.04 -28.48
C SER A 185 10.96 -10.17 -29.27
N PRO A 186 10.90 -11.07 -30.28
CA PRO A 186 9.65 -11.40 -30.96
C PRO A 186 8.56 -11.95 -30.03
N GLU A 187 8.95 -12.68 -28.98
CA GLU A 187 8.04 -13.24 -27.97
C GLU A 187 7.34 -12.13 -27.19
N ASP A 188 8.09 -11.12 -26.73
CA ASP A 188 7.53 -9.96 -26.05
C ASP A 188 6.60 -9.17 -26.99
N ALA A 189 6.99 -9.01 -28.25
CA ALA A 189 6.16 -8.35 -29.25
C ALA A 189 4.81 -9.06 -29.42
N ALA A 190 4.83 -10.38 -29.57
CA ALA A 190 3.64 -11.21 -29.68
C ALA A 190 2.76 -11.15 -28.42
N SER A 191 3.39 -11.11 -27.23
CA SER A 191 2.67 -10.95 -25.96
C SER A 191 1.90 -9.62 -25.89
N TYR A 192 2.54 -8.50 -26.25
CA TYR A 192 1.85 -7.21 -26.30
C TYR A 192 0.77 -7.15 -27.39
N ASP A 193 0.94 -7.86 -28.50
CA ASP A 193 -0.09 -7.97 -29.53
C ASP A 193 -1.30 -8.77 -29.03
N ALA A 194 -1.08 -9.83 -28.25
CA ALA A 194 -2.13 -10.58 -27.57
C ALA A 194 -2.88 -9.72 -26.55
N ASP A 195 -2.17 -9.01 -25.67
CA ASP A 195 -2.77 -8.06 -24.71
C ASP A 195 -3.67 -7.05 -25.44
N SER A 196 -3.18 -6.52 -26.56
CA SER A 196 -3.90 -5.55 -27.35
C SER A 196 -5.16 -6.12 -28.00
N LEU A 197 -5.19 -7.41 -28.34
CA LEU A 197 -6.39 -8.10 -28.83
C LEU A 197 -7.38 -8.32 -27.68
N GLU A 198 -6.89 -8.71 -26.51
CA GLU A 198 -7.68 -8.89 -25.31
C GLU A 198 -8.37 -7.58 -24.89
N ILE A 199 -7.69 -6.44 -24.94
CA ILE A 199 -8.28 -5.11 -24.70
C ILE A 199 -9.49 -4.85 -25.61
N VAL A 200 -9.40 -5.25 -26.89
CA VAL A 200 -10.50 -5.11 -27.84
C VAL A 200 -11.65 -6.07 -27.51
N GLN A 201 -11.38 -7.27 -27.00
CA GLN A 201 -12.42 -8.20 -26.54
C GLN A 201 -13.11 -7.68 -25.27
N ILE A 202 -12.33 -7.19 -24.30
CA ILE A 202 -12.85 -6.55 -23.08
C ILE A 202 -13.79 -5.39 -23.44
N ALA A 203 -13.44 -4.59 -24.46
CA ALA A 203 -14.29 -3.52 -24.93
C ALA A 203 -15.61 -4.00 -25.57
N LYS A 204 -15.59 -5.13 -26.29
CA LYS A 204 -16.81 -5.71 -26.89
C LYS A 204 -17.75 -6.28 -25.85
N ASN A 205 -17.20 -6.80 -24.76
CA ASN A 205 -17.92 -7.51 -23.71
C ASN A 205 -18.15 -6.66 -22.45
N GLU A 206 -18.18 -5.31 -22.56
CA GLU A 206 -18.29 -4.41 -21.40
C GLU A 206 -19.52 -4.69 -20.51
N SER A 207 -20.61 -5.21 -21.08
CA SER A 207 -21.83 -5.54 -20.34
C SER A 207 -21.77 -6.84 -19.53
N ASP A 208 -20.74 -7.67 -19.72
CA ASP A 208 -20.56 -8.92 -18.96
C ASP A 208 -20.05 -8.60 -17.55
N GLU A 209 -20.70 -9.18 -16.52
CA GLU A 209 -20.33 -8.99 -15.11
C GLU A 209 -18.89 -9.46 -14.82
N SER A 210 -18.42 -10.50 -15.53
CA SER A 210 -17.06 -11.06 -15.37
C SER A 210 -15.97 -10.21 -16.04
N ASN A 211 -16.35 -9.29 -16.92
CA ASN A 211 -15.40 -8.51 -17.72
C ASN A 211 -14.57 -7.51 -16.89
N SER A 212 -14.99 -7.18 -15.66
CA SER A 212 -14.14 -6.44 -14.72
C SER A 212 -12.93 -7.27 -14.27
N LEU A 213 -13.12 -8.56 -13.99
CA LEU A 213 -12.05 -9.43 -13.52
C LEU A 213 -11.04 -9.68 -14.63
N VAL A 214 -11.49 -9.99 -15.85
CA VAL A 214 -10.61 -10.16 -17.02
C VAL A 214 -9.74 -8.91 -17.24
N PHE A 215 -10.32 -7.72 -17.11
CA PHE A 215 -9.57 -6.48 -17.19
C PHE A 215 -8.53 -6.34 -16.07
N VAL A 216 -8.90 -6.66 -14.83
CA VAL A 216 -7.97 -6.65 -13.69
C VAL A 216 -6.83 -7.66 -13.90
N ASP A 217 -7.13 -8.87 -14.35
CA ASP A 217 -6.14 -9.92 -14.64
C ASP A 217 -5.18 -9.50 -15.75
N LEU A 218 -5.67 -8.86 -16.81
CA LEU A 218 -4.81 -8.28 -17.84
C LEU A 218 -3.83 -7.25 -17.25
N LEU A 219 -4.30 -6.34 -16.37
CA LEU A 219 -3.42 -5.36 -15.74
C LEU A 219 -2.37 -6.02 -14.83
N LEU A 220 -2.77 -7.03 -14.06
CA LEU A 220 -1.87 -7.78 -13.19
C LEU A 220 -0.86 -8.60 -14.00
N SER A 221 -1.28 -9.21 -15.11
CA SER A 221 -0.42 -9.92 -16.06
C SER A 221 0.65 -8.98 -16.63
N ILE A 222 0.26 -7.79 -17.10
CA ILE A 222 1.22 -6.77 -17.57
C ILE A 222 2.18 -6.36 -16.45
N LEU A 223 1.68 -6.05 -15.24
CA LEU A 223 2.54 -5.66 -14.10
C LEU A 223 3.46 -6.78 -13.61
N SER A 224 3.10 -8.03 -13.87
CA SER A 224 3.91 -9.20 -13.50
C SER A 224 5.19 -9.31 -14.33
N ARG A 225 5.24 -8.65 -15.48
CA ARG A 225 6.46 -8.53 -16.30
C ARG A 225 7.47 -7.59 -15.62
N GLU A 226 8.75 -7.78 -15.91
CA GLU A 226 9.85 -7.14 -15.17
C GLU A 226 10.08 -5.67 -15.58
N HIS A 227 9.38 -5.18 -16.60
CA HIS A 227 9.59 -3.84 -17.12
C HIS A 227 8.96 -2.74 -16.26
N LYS A 228 9.78 -1.75 -15.88
CA LYS A 228 9.33 -0.60 -15.06
C LYS A 228 8.33 0.30 -15.79
N PHE A 229 8.42 0.40 -17.12
CA PHE A 229 7.60 1.28 -17.94
C PHE A 229 6.12 0.86 -18.04
N HIS A 230 5.75 -0.33 -17.57
CA HIS A 230 4.36 -0.76 -17.46
C HIS A 230 3.59 -0.03 -16.36
N ARG A 231 4.29 0.42 -15.30
CA ARG A 231 3.67 0.93 -14.08
C ARG A 231 2.71 2.09 -14.34
N THR A 232 3.17 3.15 -14.99
CA THR A 232 2.37 4.37 -15.19
C THR A 232 1.16 4.13 -16.09
N PRO A 233 1.27 3.44 -17.24
CA PRO A 233 0.10 3.26 -18.10
C PRO A 233 -0.90 2.23 -17.56
N VAL A 234 -0.45 1.19 -16.85
CA VAL A 234 -1.36 0.29 -16.11
C VAL A 234 -2.06 1.04 -14.99
N ALA A 235 -1.34 1.84 -14.21
CA ALA A 235 -1.92 2.65 -13.15
C ALA A 235 -2.92 3.67 -13.71
N PHE A 236 -2.64 4.29 -14.86
CA PHE A 236 -3.58 5.13 -15.59
C PHE A 236 -4.85 4.35 -15.96
N ALA A 237 -4.70 3.19 -16.59
CA ALA A 237 -5.84 2.36 -16.97
C ALA A 237 -6.69 1.99 -15.75
N PHE A 238 -6.04 1.64 -14.64
CA PHE A 238 -6.70 1.29 -13.38
C PHE A 238 -7.43 2.48 -12.74
N VAL A 239 -6.80 3.65 -12.60
CA VAL A 239 -7.44 4.87 -12.04
C VAL A 239 -8.73 5.20 -12.78
N HIS A 240 -8.69 5.16 -14.11
CA HIS A 240 -9.83 5.51 -14.97
C HIS A 240 -10.90 4.41 -15.02
N SER A 241 -10.62 3.20 -14.52
CA SER A 241 -11.61 2.12 -14.41
C SER A 241 -12.26 2.01 -13.02
N ILE A 242 -11.74 2.68 -11.99
CA ILE A 242 -12.25 2.61 -10.60
C ILE A 242 -13.77 2.77 -10.49
N PRO A 243 -14.44 3.72 -11.20
CA PRO A 243 -15.90 3.84 -11.12
C PRO A 243 -16.68 2.59 -11.52
N THR A 244 -16.03 1.66 -12.23
CA THR A 244 -16.61 0.41 -12.73
C THR A 244 -16.28 -0.80 -11.86
N LEU A 245 -15.34 -0.64 -10.91
CA LEU A 245 -14.88 -1.73 -10.05
C LEU A 245 -15.79 -1.90 -8.84
N ASN A 246 -16.09 -3.14 -8.52
CA ASN A 246 -16.84 -3.53 -7.34
C ASN A 246 -15.91 -4.17 -6.29
N SER A 247 -16.48 -4.57 -5.14
CA SER A 247 -15.67 -5.17 -4.07
C SER A 247 -15.03 -6.50 -4.45
N LYS A 248 -15.67 -7.33 -5.29
CA LYS A 248 -15.11 -8.61 -5.75
C LYS A 248 -13.84 -8.36 -6.57
N ASP A 249 -13.87 -7.38 -7.47
CA ASP A 249 -12.73 -7.07 -8.34
C ASP A 249 -11.49 -6.64 -7.53
N LEU A 250 -11.68 -5.82 -6.49
CA LEU A 250 -10.57 -5.38 -5.63
C LEU A 250 -10.13 -6.45 -4.63
N VAL A 251 -11.04 -7.33 -4.20
CA VAL A 251 -10.68 -8.50 -3.38
C VAL A 251 -9.85 -9.48 -4.20
N HIS A 252 -10.20 -9.70 -5.47
CA HIS A 252 -9.42 -10.52 -6.39
C HIS A 252 -7.97 -10.05 -6.51
N ILE A 253 -7.73 -8.73 -6.62
CA ILE A 253 -6.36 -8.15 -6.59
C ILE A 253 -5.59 -8.56 -5.32
N VAL A 254 -6.27 -8.54 -4.16
CA VAL A 254 -5.66 -8.95 -2.88
C VAL A 254 -5.41 -10.46 -2.85
N GLU A 255 -6.34 -11.26 -3.38
CA GLU A 255 -6.20 -12.71 -3.49
C GLU A 255 -5.01 -13.09 -4.40
N THR A 256 -4.82 -12.41 -5.52
CA THR A 256 -3.62 -12.57 -6.37
C THR A 256 -2.34 -12.24 -5.60
N ALA A 257 -2.32 -11.16 -4.81
CA ALA A 257 -1.15 -10.82 -3.99
C ALA A 257 -0.87 -11.86 -2.90
N MET A 258 -1.88 -12.62 -2.50
CA MET A 258 -1.76 -13.71 -1.53
C MET A 258 -1.33 -15.03 -2.16
N MET A 259 -1.26 -15.18 -3.50
CA MET A 259 -0.78 -16.42 -4.13
C MET A 259 0.67 -16.73 -3.72
N SER A 260 1.01 -18.02 -3.72
CA SER A 260 2.36 -18.49 -3.43
C SER A 260 3.36 -18.03 -4.49
N ALA A 261 4.66 -18.11 -4.17
CA ALA A 261 5.70 -17.79 -5.14
C ALA A 261 5.64 -18.73 -6.36
N ALA A 262 5.28 -20.00 -6.17
CA ALA A 262 5.12 -20.97 -7.25
C ALA A 262 3.96 -20.61 -8.17
N GLU A 263 2.77 -20.35 -7.60
CA GLU A 263 1.59 -19.93 -8.36
C GLU A 263 1.83 -18.60 -9.10
N LEU A 264 2.52 -17.65 -8.47
CA LEU A 264 2.89 -16.38 -9.11
C LEU A 264 4.03 -16.54 -10.13
N ALA A 265 4.85 -17.59 -10.03
CA ALA A 265 5.90 -17.92 -10.98
C ALA A 265 5.40 -18.74 -12.17
N GLY A 266 4.15 -19.23 -12.13
CA GLY A 266 3.60 -20.13 -13.15
C GLY A 266 4.06 -21.59 -12.99
N ASN A 267 4.53 -21.97 -11.80
CA ASN A 267 4.84 -23.35 -11.45
C ASN A 267 3.60 -24.02 -10.84
N ASP A 268 2.93 -24.88 -11.61
CA ASP A 268 1.95 -25.86 -11.10
C ASP A 268 2.68 -27.09 -10.51
N GLU A 269 3.64 -26.85 -9.62
CA GLU A 269 4.25 -27.91 -8.79
C GLU A 269 3.92 -27.61 -7.33
N GLU A 270 2.99 -28.38 -6.76
CA GLU A 270 2.82 -28.49 -5.32
C GLU A 270 4.06 -29.15 -4.69
N GLU A 271 4.29 -28.83 -3.41
CA GLU A 271 5.36 -29.29 -2.52
C GLU A 271 6.69 -28.51 -2.56
N VAL A 272 6.75 -27.43 -1.76
CA VAL A 272 7.94 -27.21 -0.92
C VAL A 272 7.48 -27.27 0.53
N GLU A 273 7.84 -28.36 1.21
CA GLU A 273 7.79 -28.47 2.65
C GLU A 273 8.64 -27.35 3.29
N ASP A 274 8.14 -26.90 4.43
CA ASP A 274 8.65 -25.84 5.30
C ASP A 274 10.10 -26.16 5.74
N GLU A 275 11.11 -25.65 5.03
CA GLU A 275 12.51 -25.66 5.52
C GLU A 275 12.84 -24.35 6.25
N GLU A 276 12.80 -24.49 7.57
CA GLU A 276 13.37 -23.70 8.66
C GLU A 276 14.10 -22.40 8.29
N GLY A 277 13.56 -21.30 8.84
CA GLY A 277 14.09 -19.95 8.74
C GLY A 277 15.52 -19.80 9.25
N MET A 278 16.32 -19.07 8.48
CA MET A 278 17.53 -18.43 9.01
C MET A 278 17.14 -17.15 9.74
N PRO A 279 17.62 -16.93 10.99
CA PRO A 279 17.43 -15.68 11.69
C PRO A 279 18.37 -14.64 11.05
N PHE A 280 17.82 -13.56 10.51
CA PHE A 280 18.62 -12.41 10.11
C PHE A 280 18.50 -11.31 11.17
N ASP A 281 19.68 -10.78 11.49
CA ASP A 281 20.05 -9.95 12.63
C ASP A 281 19.28 -8.61 12.67
N GLU A 282 18.66 -8.33 13.82
CA GLU A 282 18.07 -7.03 14.17
C GLU A 282 19.20 -6.05 14.53
N SER A 283 19.78 -5.40 13.54
CA SER A 283 20.41 -4.10 13.79
C SER A 283 20.30 -3.19 12.57
N GLU A 284 19.94 -1.93 12.87
CA GLU A 284 19.87 -0.76 11.96
C GLU A 284 18.49 -0.42 11.38
N ILE A 285 17.64 0.08 12.28
CA ILE A 285 16.63 1.10 11.97
C ILE A 285 17.30 2.48 12.21
N PRO A 286 17.51 3.34 11.21
CA PRO A 286 17.80 4.74 11.47
C PRO A 286 16.48 5.52 11.56
N MET A 287 16.20 6.04 12.75
CA MET A 287 15.25 7.14 12.94
C MET A 287 15.87 8.44 12.40
N ASN A 288 15.03 9.21 11.74
CA ASN A 288 15.30 10.51 11.11
C ASN A 288 15.55 11.61 12.15
N GLU A 289 16.73 12.26 12.14
CA GLU A 289 16.96 13.62 12.66
C GLU A 289 17.94 14.38 11.75
N GLU A 290 17.69 15.68 11.60
CA GLU A 290 18.28 16.63 10.65
C GLU A 290 19.69 17.11 11.08
N GLU A 291 20.60 17.33 10.10
CA GLU A 291 21.55 18.46 9.93
C GLU A 291 22.92 18.09 9.28
N GLU A 292 23.18 18.80 8.17
CA GLU A 292 24.43 19.32 7.54
C GLU A 292 25.73 18.50 7.29
N GLU A 293 26.14 18.57 6.00
CA GLU A 293 27.49 18.62 5.37
C GLU A 293 28.62 17.62 5.74
N SER A 294 29.02 16.77 4.77
CA SER A 294 30.33 16.83 4.08
C SER A 294 30.67 15.53 3.31
N GLU A 295 31.11 15.75 2.06
CA GLU A 295 31.80 14.98 1.01
C GLU A 295 32.40 13.56 1.23
N SER A 296 32.32 12.81 0.11
CA SER A 296 33.22 11.74 -0.42
C SER A 296 33.14 10.36 0.24
N GLU A 297 33.14 9.22 -0.46
CA GLU A 297 33.85 8.84 -1.69
C GLU A 297 33.15 7.64 -2.39
N GLU A 298 33.45 7.47 -3.68
CA GLU A 298 32.94 6.46 -4.62
C GLU A 298 33.44 5.03 -4.31
N GLU A 299 32.58 4.01 -4.48
CA GLU A 299 33.01 2.70 -4.99
C GLU A 299 31.97 2.17 -5.99
N GLY A 300 32.43 1.94 -7.22
CA GLY A 300 31.70 1.28 -8.28
C GLY A 300 32.11 -0.19 -8.35
N GLU A 301 31.11 -1.06 -8.52
CA GLU A 301 31.32 -2.43 -8.97
C GLU A 301 30.46 -2.64 -10.22
N GLU A 302 31.14 -2.70 -11.37
CA GLU A 302 30.62 -3.22 -12.63
C GLU A 302 30.83 -4.74 -12.59
N GLU A 303 29.75 -5.52 -12.63
CA GLU A 303 29.81 -6.95 -12.95
C GLU A 303 29.36 -7.13 -14.40
N GLU A 304 30.34 -7.43 -15.27
CA GLU A 304 30.15 -7.93 -16.63
C GLU A 304 29.73 -9.41 -16.56
N GLU A 305 28.54 -9.75 -17.05
CA GLU A 305 28.18 -11.15 -17.34
C GLU A 305 28.38 -11.41 -18.84
N GLU A 306 29.34 -12.29 -19.14
CA GLU A 306 29.57 -12.87 -20.47
C GLU A 306 28.49 -13.94 -20.74
N GLU A 307 27.62 -13.70 -21.72
CA GLU A 307 26.73 -14.72 -22.28
C GLU A 307 27.43 -15.45 -23.44
N GLU A 308 27.72 -16.74 -23.28
CA GLU A 308 28.06 -17.64 -24.38
C GLU A 308 26.77 -18.05 -25.13
N GLU A 309 26.65 -17.60 -26.40
CA GLU A 309 25.63 -18.05 -27.35
C GLU A 309 25.93 -19.48 -27.85
N GLU A 310 24.99 -20.42 -27.68
CA GLU A 310 24.90 -21.61 -28.55
C GLU A 310 23.71 -21.49 -29.51
N GLU A 311 24.03 -21.37 -30.81
CA GLU A 311 23.09 -21.46 -31.92
C GLU A 311 22.39 -22.84 -31.96
N GLY A 312 21.06 -22.84 -31.86
CA GLY A 312 20.22 -24.03 -32.03
C GLY A 312 19.07 -23.78 -32.99
N ASN A 313 19.32 -23.92 -34.29
CA ASN A 313 18.31 -23.86 -35.36
C ASN A 313 17.40 -25.11 -35.27
N ALA A 314 16.12 -24.97 -34.88
CA ALA A 314 15.21 -26.10 -34.78
C ALA A 314 14.14 -26.09 -35.89
N SER A 315 14.39 -26.90 -36.92
CA SER A 315 13.36 -27.46 -37.78
C SER A 315 12.36 -28.28 -36.95
N VAL A 316 11.08 -28.24 -37.34
CA VAL A 316 9.97 -29.01 -36.75
C VAL A 316 10.38 -30.47 -36.51
N ASP A 317 10.33 -30.89 -35.26
CA ASP A 317 10.90 -32.15 -34.79
C ASP A 317 10.02 -33.34 -35.21
N GLN A 318 10.53 -34.16 -36.13
CA GLN A 318 9.85 -35.33 -36.70
C GLN A 318 9.46 -36.35 -35.60
N GLU A 319 10.19 -36.35 -34.49
CA GLU A 319 9.93 -37.19 -33.32
C GLU A 319 8.63 -36.81 -32.58
N LEU A 320 8.22 -35.54 -32.69
CA LEU A 320 6.98 -35.02 -32.09
C LEU A 320 5.76 -35.49 -32.88
N LEU A 321 5.84 -35.51 -34.21
CA LEU A 321 4.82 -36.08 -35.10
C LEU A 321 4.70 -37.60 -34.91
N ASP A 322 5.81 -38.31 -34.74
CA ASP A 322 5.79 -39.76 -34.53
C ASP A 322 5.17 -40.15 -33.18
N LYS A 323 5.43 -39.38 -32.11
CA LYS A 323 4.82 -39.59 -30.79
C LYS A 323 3.34 -39.22 -30.75
N LEU A 324 2.92 -38.18 -31.47
CA LEU A 324 1.51 -37.80 -31.58
C LEU A 324 0.71 -38.86 -32.37
N THR A 325 1.30 -39.37 -33.47
CA THR A 325 0.70 -40.41 -34.32
C THR A 325 0.60 -41.74 -33.56
N ALA A 326 1.60 -42.08 -32.75
CA ALA A 326 1.57 -43.25 -31.88
C ALA A 326 0.54 -43.12 -30.73
N ALA A 327 0.30 -41.91 -30.22
CA ALA A 327 -0.70 -41.66 -29.17
C ALA A 327 -2.14 -41.69 -29.69
N LEU A 328 -2.36 -41.29 -30.95
CA LEU A 328 -3.66 -41.29 -31.62
C LEU A 328 -4.08 -42.66 -32.18
N GLY A 329 -3.14 -43.60 -32.39
CA GLY A 329 -3.43 -44.96 -32.86
C GLY A 329 -4.18 -44.99 -34.21
N ASP A 330 -5.01 -46.02 -34.44
CA ASP A 330 -5.75 -46.24 -35.69
C ASP A 330 -6.70 -45.07 -36.08
N ALA A 331 -6.96 -44.13 -35.16
CA ALA A 331 -7.73 -42.92 -35.44
C ALA A 331 -6.98 -41.91 -36.33
N ALA A 332 -5.66 -42.04 -36.49
CA ALA A 332 -4.85 -41.18 -37.36
C ALA A 332 -4.65 -41.76 -38.78
N ALA A 333 -4.89 -43.06 -38.99
CA ALA A 333 -4.68 -43.73 -40.27
C ALA A 333 -5.95 -43.73 -41.13
N GLY A 334 -6.41 -42.54 -41.54
CA GLY A 334 -7.64 -42.38 -42.30
C GLY A 334 -7.61 -41.21 -43.27
N GLU A 335 -6.61 -41.10 -44.14
CA GLU A 335 -6.76 -40.30 -45.35
C GLU A 335 -7.75 -40.99 -46.30
N THR A 336 -9.03 -40.63 -46.20
CA THR A 336 -9.97 -40.30 -47.29
C THR A 336 -11.42 -40.36 -46.79
N THR A 337 -12.07 -39.20 -46.74
CA THR A 337 -13.53 -39.00 -46.92
C THR A 337 -14.50 -40.00 -46.23
N SER A 338 -14.84 -39.77 -44.97
CA SER A 338 -16.21 -39.89 -44.43
C SER A 338 -16.20 -39.57 -42.93
N ASP A 339 -17.22 -38.87 -42.46
CA ASP A 339 -17.51 -38.60 -41.05
C ASP A 339 -17.23 -39.82 -40.16
N VAL A 340 -16.30 -39.67 -39.21
CA VAL A 340 -16.18 -40.59 -38.09
C VAL A 340 -17.27 -40.17 -37.10
N GLU A 341 -18.36 -40.94 -37.05
CA GLU A 341 -19.42 -40.74 -36.08
C GLU A 341 -18.85 -40.95 -34.67
N MET A 342 -18.79 -39.87 -33.88
CA MET A 342 -18.31 -39.82 -32.49
C MET A 342 -19.13 -40.66 -31.50
N ASP A 343 -20.24 -41.28 -31.95
CA ASP A 343 -21.22 -41.98 -31.11
C ASP A 343 -20.82 -43.42 -30.75
N ASP A 344 -19.71 -43.95 -31.28
CA ASP A 344 -19.23 -45.32 -31.01
C ASP A 344 -18.00 -45.41 -30.07
N LEU A 345 -17.56 -44.30 -29.47
CA LEU A 345 -16.50 -44.30 -28.45
C LEU A 345 -17.09 -44.32 -27.05
N ASP A 346 -16.78 -45.36 -26.27
CA ASP A 346 -17.19 -45.41 -24.86
C ASP A 346 -16.52 -44.30 -24.03
N ASP A 347 -17.19 -43.82 -22.98
CA ASP A 347 -16.72 -42.72 -22.11
C ASP A 347 -15.34 -43.02 -21.48
N GLU A 348 -15.00 -44.31 -21.32
CA GLU A 348 -13.74 -44.74 -20.73
C GLU A 348 -12.57 -44.69 -21.74
N ALA A 349 -12.86 -44.86 -23.02
CA ALA A 349 -11.93 -44.69 -24.13
C ALA A 349 -11.64 -43.22 -24.39
N MET A 350 -12.65 -42.35 -24.26
CA MET A 350 -12.46 -40.89 -24.31
C MET A 350 -11.56 -40.41 -23.16
N LEU A 351 -11.80 -40.88 -21.93
CA LEU A 351 -10.94 -40.57 -20.78
C LEU A 351 -9.50 -41.07 -20.96
N LYS A 352 -9.31 -42.29 -21.48
CA LYS A 352 -7.96 -42.82 -21.76
C LYS A 352 -7.25 -42.07 -22.89
N MET A 353 -8.00 -41.54 -23.86
CA MET A 353 -7.43 -40.71 -24.93
C MET A 353 -6.97 -39.36 -24.39
N ASP A 354 -7.76 -38.74 -23.52
CA ASP A 354 -7.44 -37.49 -22.85
C ASP A 354 -6.25 -37.65 -21.88
N GLU A 355 -6.19 -38.74 -21.12
CA GLU A 355 -5.05 -39.07 -20.26
C GLU A 355 -3.76 -39.30 -21.06
N ARG A 356 -3.84 -39.91 -22.24
CA ARG A 356 -2.69 -40.13 -23.13
C ARG A 356 -2.24 -38.84 -23.82
N LEU A 357 -3.17 -37.98 -24.23
CA LEU A 357 -2.87 -36.65 -24.74
C LEU A 357 -2.23 -35.79 -23.65
N ALA A 358 -2.78 -35.79 -22.43
CA ALA A 358 -2.20 -35.10 -21.28
C ALA A 358 -0.80 -35.63 -20.94
N ALA A 359 -0.57 -36.94 -21.02
CA ALA A 359 0.75 -37.53 -20.82
C ALA A 359 1.74 -37.14 -21.94
N ALA A 360 1.29 -37.07 -23.19
CA ALA A 360 2.10 -36.60 -24.32
C ALA A 360 2.44 -35.11 -24.19
N PHE A 361 1.50 -34.26 -23.76
CA PHE A 361 1.75 -32.84 -23.46
C PHE A 361 2.69 -32.66 -22.25
N LYS A 362 2.55 -33.48 -21.20
CA LYS A 362 3.46 -33.50 -20.04
C LYS A 362 4.89 -33.89 -20.42
N ALA A 363 5.07 -34.81 -21.36
CA ALA A 363 6.40 -35.24 -21.82
C ALA A 363 7.12 -34.18 -22.67
N VAL A 364 6.38 -33.22 -23.26
CA VAL A 364 6.92 -32.11 -24.09
C VAL A 364 7.13 -30.82 -23.27
N ALA A 365 6.53 -30.73 -22.07
CA ALA A 365 6.66 -29.58 -21.17
C ALA A 365 8.09 -29.23 -20.66
N PRO A 366 9.09 -30.13 -20.53
CA PRO A 366 10.37 -29.74 -19.92
C PRO A 366 11.20 -28.74 -20.74
N ASN A 367 10.85 -28.49 -22.01
CA ASN A 367 11.51 -27.47 -22.84
C ASN A 367 10.73 -26.15 -22.95
N ALA A 368 9.44 -26.10 -22.59
CA ALA A 368 8.67 -24.85 -22.47
C ALA A 368 8.71 -24.26 -21.04
N ALA A 369 8.98 -25.09 -20.03
CA ALA A 369 9.11 -24.69 -18.63
C ALA A 369 10.48 -24.07 -18.25
N LYS A 370 11.39 -23.87 -19.23
CA LYS A 370 12.69 -23.23 -18.99
C LYS A 370 12.67 -21.69 -19.11
N SER A 371 11.58 -21.07 -19.57
CA SER A 371 11.47 -19.62 -19.61
C SER A 371 10.69 -19.08 -18.40
N GLN A 372 11.41 -18.38 -17.52
CA GLN A 372 10.94 -17.62 -16.34
C GLN A 372 10.57 -18.41 -15.08
N LYS A 373 11.57 -19.04 -14.47
CA LYS A 373 11.60 -19.21 -13.01
C LYS A 373 11.63 -17.81 -12.37
N ARG A 374 10.49 -17.28 -11.91
CA ARG A 374 10.48 -15.98 -11.21
C ARG A 374 11.22 -16.10 -9.89
N SER A 375 12.23 -15.27 -9.69
CA SER A 375 12.96 -15.22 -8.42
C SER A 375 12.05 -14.72 -7.30
N ALA A 376 12.37 -15.04 -6.05
CA ALA A 376 11.68 -14.48 -4.88
C ALA A 376 11.64 -12.93 -4.89
N LYS A 377 12.69 -12.28 -5.43
CA LYS A 377 12.75 -10.83 -5.63
C LYS A 377 11.66 -10.33 -6.60
N ASN A 378 11.36 -11.09 -7.64
CA ASN A 378 10.36 -10.72 -8.65
C ASN A 378 8.93 -10.87 -8.09
N VAL A 379 8.70 -11.88 -7.25
CA VAL A 379 7.43 -12.06 -6.53
C VAL A 379 7.20 -10.90 -5.55
N GLU A 380 8.21 -10.54 -4.76
CA GLU A 380 8.13 -9.38 -3.85
C GLU A 380 7.86 -8.08 -4.63
N ALA A 381 8.57 -7.86 -5.75
CA ALA A 381 8.37 -6.69 -6.59
C ALA A 381 6.95 -6.61 -7.18
N LEU A 382 6.36 -7.74 -7.59
CA LEU A 382 4.97 -7.80 -8.05
C LEU A 382 3.99 -7.46 -6.92
N LYS A 383 4.18 -8.05 -5.73
CA LYS A 383 3.35 -7.75 -4.55
C LYS A 383 3.40 -6.27 -4.17
N MET A 384 4.56 -5.63 -4.29
CA MET A 384 4.69 -4.18 -4.10
C MET A 384 3.95 -3.37 -5.17
N LYS A 385 4.02 -3.76 -6.45
CA LYS A 385 3.21 -3.15 -7.52
C LYS A 385 1.70 -3.31 -7.27
N ILE A 386 1.28 -4.45 -6.73
CA ILE A 386 -0.13 -4.67 -6.34
C ILE A 386 -0.53 -3.76 -5.18
N ALA A 387 0.35 -3.59 -4.18
CA ALA A 387 0.13 -2.65 -3.09
C ALA A 387 -0.08 -1.21 -3.62
N ASP A 388 0.68 -0.80 -4.63
CA ASP A 388 0.53 0.52 -5.27
C ASP A 388 -0.82 0.66 -6.00
N LEU A 389 -1.31 -0.37 -6.68
CA LEU A 389 -2.66 -0.37 -7.26
C LEU A 389 -3.75 -0.24 -6.18
N LEU A 390 -3.64 -0.99 -5.09
CA LEU A 390 -4.59 -0.91 -3.98
C LEU A 390 -4.54 0.46 -3.29
N LEU A 391 -3.34 1.06 -3.17
CA LEU A 391 -3.19 2.43 -2.68
C LEU A 391 -3.94 3.43 -3.57
N ILE A 392 -3.82 3.28 -4.89
CA ILE A 392 -4.55 4.08 -5.87
C ILE A 392 -6.07 3.91 -5.68
N ALA A 393 -6.56 2.67 -5.55
CA ALA A 393 -7.98 2.38 -5.34
C ALA A 393 -8.53 3.05 -4.07
N ILE A 394 -7.86 2.82 -2.94
CA ILE A 394 -8.26 3.36 -1.62
C ILE A 394 -8.23 4.89 -1.62
N SER A 395 -7.23 5.50 -2.28
CA SER A 395 -7.07 6.94 -2.36
C SER A 395 -8.04 7.61 -3.34
N SER A 396 -8.65 6.87 -4.27
CA SER A 396 -9.61 7.44 -5.22
C SER A 396 -10.90 7.88 -4.54
N LYS A 397 -11.40 9.07 -4.92
CA LYS A 397 -12.70 9.58 -4.45
C LYS A 397 -13.89 8.90 -5.13
N GLU A 398 -13.67 8.31 -6.30
CA GLU A 398 -14.69 7.61 -7.07
C GLU A 398 -15.02 6.23 -6.48
N LEU A 399 -14.12 5.67 -5.65
CA LEU A 399 -14.37 4.42 -4.96
C LEU A 399 -15.26 4.66 -3.73
N SER A 400 -16.36 3.91 -3.62
CA SER A 400 -17.29 4.06 -2.50
C SER A 400 -16.65 3.71 -1.15
N GLU A 401 -17.04 4.44 -0.10
CA GLU A 401 -16.55 4.23 1.26
C GLU A 401 -16.81 2.80 1.76
N GLN A 402 -17.96 2.23 1.42
CA GLN A 402 -18.32 0.85 1.78
C GLN A 402 -17.35 -0.18 1.17
N ILE A 403 -16.89 0.04 -0.07
CA ILE A 403 -15.91 -0.88 -0.69
C ILE A 403 -14.57 -0.75 0.02
N LYS A 404 -14.12 0.46 0.37
CA LYS A 404 -12.88 0.67 1.13
C LYS A 404 -12.87 -0.07 2.47
N VAL A 405 -14.00 -0.04 3.19
CA VAL A 405 -14.16 -0.79 4.45
C VAL A 405 -14.14 -2.30 4.22
N LYS A 406 -14.75 -2.78 3.13
CA LYS A 406 -14.75 -4.21 2.77
C LYS A 406 -13.34 -4.75 2.46
N LEU A 407 -12.40 -3.89 2.07
CA LEU A 407 -11.00 -4.27 1.80
C LEU A 407 -10.15 -4.45 3.06
N VAL A 408 -10.57 -3.93 4.21
CA VAL A 408 -9.78 -4.02 5.46
C VAL A 408 -9.44 -5.47 5.83
N ILE A 409 -10.43 -6.38 5.78
CA ILE A 409 -10.21 -7.79 6.12
C ILE A 409 -9.31 -8.52 5.10
N PRO A 410 -9.58 -8.46 3.78
CA PRO A 410 -8.68 -9.02 2.77
C PRO A 410 -7.23 -8.56 2.93
N ILE A 411 -7.00 -7.25 3.10
CA ILE A 411 -5.64 -6.70 3.22
C ILE A 411 -4.99 -7.15 4.53
N LEU A 412 -5.74 -7.25 5.64
CA LEU A 412 -5.22 -7.82 6.89
C LEU A 412 -4.82 -9.29 6.74
N LYS A 413 -5.60 -10.08 6.01
CA LYS A 413 -5.26 -11.49 5.72
C LYS A 413 -3.99 -11.59 4.88
N TRP A 414 -3.86 -10.71 3.89
CA TRP A 414 -2.66 -10.61 3.07
C TRP A 414 -1.44 -10.26 3.93
N ALA A 415 -1.52 -9.20 4.74
CA ALA A 415 -0.46 -8.82 5.67
C ALA A 415 -0.06 -9.97 6.59
N LYS A 416 -1.04 -10.69 7.15
CA LYS A 416 -0.80 -11.84 8.03
C LYS A 416 -0.13 -13.02 7.31
N LYS A 417 -0.48 -13.27 6.04
CA LYS A 417 0.15 -14.32 5.24
C LYS A 417 1.62 -13.98 4.97
N ASP A 418 1.90 -12.76 4.53
CA ASP A 418 3.25 -12.31 4.18
C ASP A 418 4.11 -11.95 5.39
N ALA A 419 3.54 -11.75 6.60
CA ALA A 419 4.32 -11.50 7.81
C ALA A 419 5.25 -12.67 8.21
N LYS A 420 5.11 -13.83 7.57
CA LYS A 420 5.99 -15.00 7.75
C LYS A 420 7.14 -15.07 6.75
N THR A 421 6.98 -14.45 5.57
CA THR A 421 7.84 -14.70 4.40
C THR A 421 8.40 -13.41 3.79
N HIS A 422 7.66 -12.30 3.85
CA HIS A 422 8.01 -11.00 3.28
C HIS A 422 7.59 -9.86 4.21
N ASP A 423 8.41 -9.53 5.20
CA ASP A 423 8.06 -8.52 6.21
C ASP A 423 7.78 -7.14 5.60
N LYS A 424 8.54 -6.72 4.57
CA LYS A 424 8.30 -5.46 3.85
C LYS A 424 6.93 -5.41 3.17
N VAL A 425 6.48 -6.52 2.57
CA VAL A 425 5.16 -6.61 1.95
C VAL A 425 4.07 -6.59 3.00
N ALA A 426 4.27 -7.30 4.12
CA ALA A 426 3.35 -7.28 5.25
C ALA A 426 3.19 -5.87 5.82
N GLN A 427 4.29 -5.16 6.06
CA GLN A 427 4.29 -3.75 6.49
C GLN A 427 3.54 -2.87 5.48
N LYS A 428 3.77 -3.06 4.17
CA LYS A 428 3.08 -2.29 3.13
C LYS A 428 1.57 -2.55 3.12
N ALA A 429 1.13 -3.80 3.27
CA ALA A 429 -0.28 -4.13 3.40
C ALA A 429 -0.90 -3.52 4.67
N LEU A 430 -0.17 -3.51 5.80
CA LEU A 430 -0.62 -2.83 7.03
C LEU A 430 -0.71 -1.31 6.86
N GLU A 431 0.19 -0.68 6.09
CA GLU A 431 0.06 0.74 5.73
C GLU A 431 -1.26 1.02 5.00
N LEU A 432 -1.65 0.17 4.05
CA LEU A 432 -2.93 0.31 3.35
C LEU A 432 -4.12 0.25 4.30
N VAL A 433 -4.11 -0.69 5.26
CA VAL A 433 -5.13 -0.76 6.32
C VAL A 433 -5.16 0.57 7.09
N ASN A 434 -4.01 1.04 7.57
CA ASN A 434 -3.90 2.28 8.34
C ASN A 434 -4.40 3.52 7.58
N ILE A 435 -4.16 3.58 6.28
CA ILE A 435 -4.70 4.64 5.42
C ILE A 435 -6.23 4.63 5.50
N VAL A 436 -6.88 3.47 5.31
CA VAL A 436 -8.34 3.35 5.40
C VAL A 436 -8.85 3.79 6.78
N LEU A 437 -8.20 3.37 7.87
CA LEU A 437 -8.65 3.71 9.24
C LEU A 437 -8.57 5.20 9.58
N LYS A 438 -7.69 5.94 8.90
CA LYS A 438 -7.54 7.40 9.06
C LYS A 438 -8.54 8.21 8.22
N MET A 439 -9.21 7.58 7.25
CA MET A 439 -10.19 8.25 6.41
C MET A 439 -11.44 8.65 7.21
N LYS A 440 -12.05 9.76 6.81
CA LYS A 440 -13.38 10.16 7.32
C LYS A 440 -14.44 9.44 6.50
N LEU A 441 -14.90 8.30 7.00
CA LEU A 441 -15.90 7.46 6.33
C LEU A 441 -17.25 7.68 7.01
N ALA A 442 -18.15 8.39 6.34
CA ALA A 442 -19.45 8.82 6.86
C ALA A 442 -20.59 7.83 6.56
N GLU A 443 -20.43 6.94 5.59
CA GLU A 443 -21.52 6.11 5.03
C GLU A 443 -21.53 4.64 5.48
N VAL A 444 -20.81 4.29 6.56
CA VAL A 444 -20.74 2.90 7.03
C VAL A 444 -21.99 2.53 7.83
N SER A 445 -22.71 1.48 7.41
CA SER A 445 -23.88 1.01 8.14
C SER A 445 -23.51 0.24 9.42
N GLU A 446 -24.38 0.24 10.44
CA GLU A 446 -24.18 -0.54 11.67
C GLU A 446 -23.96 -2.03 11.38
N LYS A 447 -24.71 -2.59 10.42
CA LYS A 447 -24.57 -3.99 10.02
C LYS A 447 -23.18 -4.30 9.47
N GLU A 448 -22.60 -3.39 8.70
CA GLU A 448 -21.25 -3.53 8.14
C GLU A 448 -20.19 -3.37 9.22
N ALA A 449 -20.33 -2.37 10.09
CA ALA A 449 -19.45 -2.16 11.24
C ALA A 449 -19.40 -3.41 12.14
N LEU A 450 -20.57 -3.98 12.48
CA LEU A 450 -20.66 -5.19 13.29
C LEU A 450 -20.06 -6.41 12.57
N LYS A 451 -20.29 -6.55 11.25
CA LYS A 451 -19.68 -7.62 10.45
C LYS A 451 -18.15 -7.49 10.43
N LEU A 452 -17.63 -6.27 10.31
CA LEU A 452 -16.19 -6.00 10.36
C LEU A 452 -15.60 -6.33 11.73
N LEU A 453 -16.27 -5.92 12.82
CA LEU A 453 -15.83 -6.22 14.19
C LEU A 453 -15.71 -7.73 14.42
N LYS A 454 -16.73 -8.51 14.04
CA LYS A 454 -16.71 -9.97 14.22
C LYS A 454 -15.58 -10.62 13.45
N LYS A 455 -15.45 -10.28 12.16
CA LYS A 455 -14.39 -10.83 11.30
C LYS A 455 -13.00 -10.48 11.80
N VAL A 456 -12.77 -9.24 12.26
CA VAL A 456 -11.44 -8.84 12.72
C VAL A 456 -11.05 -9.54 14.02
N LEU A 457 -12.02 -9.79 14.91
CA LEU A 457 -11.82 -10.57 16.13
C LEU A 457 -11.58 -12.05 15.83
N GLU A 458 -12.20 -12.61 14.79
CA GLU A 458 -11.91 -13.97 14.30
C GLU A 458 -10.47 -14.07 13.77
N GLU A 459 -10.01 -13.09 12.98
CA GLU A 459 -8.63 -13.06 12.46
C GLU A 459 -7.57 -12.98 13.57
N ALA A 460 -7.89 -12.32 14.69
CA ALA A 460 -7.01 -12.20 15.86
C ALA A 460 -6.75 -13.55 16.55
N GLN A 461 -7.72 -14.47 16.53
CA GLN A 461 -7.61 -15.74 17.26
C GLN A 461 -6.56 -16.68 16.65
N SER A 462 -6.16 -16.45 15.41
CA SER A 462 -5.24 -17.32 14.66
C SER A 462 -3.90 -16.64 14.35
N THR A 463 -3.54 -15.60 15.10
CA THR A 463 -2.23 -14.93 14.97
C THR A 463 -1.62 -14.63 16.34
N THR A 464 -0.31 -14.78 16.43
CA THR A 464 0.51 -14.34 17.57
C THR A 464 1.43 -13.17 17.19
N ASN A 465 1.45 -12.78 15.91
CA ASN A 465 2.27 -11.68 15.43
C ASN A 465 1.75 -10.35 16.01
N LEU A 466 2.62 -9.65 16.76
CA LEU A 466 2.26 -8.43 17.48
C LEU A 466 1.89 -7.27 16.56
N LEU A 467 2.50 -7.16 15.37
CA LEU A 467 2.15 -6.13 14.39
C LEU A 467 0.73 -6.32 13.85
N ILE A 468 0.34 -7.57 13.58
CA ILE A 468 -1.02 -7.90 13.16
C ILE A 468 -2.01 -7.65 14.30
N ILE A 469 -1.69 -8.06 15.54
CA ILE A 469 -2.53 -7.81 16.72
C ILE A 469 -2.75 -6.31 16.92
N ASP A 470 -1.71 -5.50 16.81
CA ASP A 470 -1.82 -4.05 16.94
C ASP A 470 -2.66 -3.41 15.81
N ALA A 471 -2.48 -3.87 14.57
CA ALA A 471 -3.32 -3.45 13.45
C ALA A 471 -4.80 -3.79 13.70
N ILE A 472 -5.10 -4.97 14.23
CA ILE A 472 -6.46 -5.37 14.60
C ILE A 472 -7.04 -4.45 15.69
N ALA A 473 -6.26 -4.08 16.72
CA ALA A 473 -6.71 -3.15 17.74
C ALA A 473 -7.09 -1.78 17.17
N ARG A 474 -6.31 -1.29 16.19
CA ARG A 474 -6.63 -0.09 15.42
C ARG A 474 -7.93 -0.24 14.61
N VAL A 475 -8.17 -1.42 14.02
CA VAL A 475 -9.45 -1.70 13.33
C VAL A 475 -10.63 -1.74 14.30
N VAL A 476 -10.48 -2.34 15.48
CA VAL A 476 -11.53 -2.32 16.53
C VAL A 476 -11.87 -0.88 16.92
N THR A 477 -10.87 -0.05 17.15
CA THR A 477 -11.04 1.39 17.43
C THR A 477 -11.76 2.11 16.28
N PHE A 478 -11.34 1.84 15.04
CA PHE A 478 -11.98 2.41 13.85
C PHE A 478 -13.46 2.00 13.73
N VAL A 479 -13.80 0.74 13.98
CA VAL A 479 -15.19 0.26 13.93
C VAL A 479 -16.08 1.00 14.93
N LEU A 480 -15.58 1.24 16.15
CA LEU A 480 -16.30 2.01 17.16
C LEU A 480 -16.50 3.46 16.73
N LYS A 481 -15.49 4.06 16.11
CA LYS A 481 -15.57 5.41 15.54
C LYS A 481 -16.62 5.53 14.44
N VAL A 482 -16.61 4.65 13.44
CA VAL A 482 -17.54 4.73 12.29
C VAL A 482 -18.96 4.28 12.63
N SER A 483 -19.14 3.52 13.70
CA SER A 483 -20.49 3.18 14.21
C SER A 483 -21.12 4.28 15.06
N SER A 484 -20.38 5.35 15.39
CA SER A 484 -20.89 6.52 16.10
C SER A 484 -21.37 7.59 15.12
N LYS A 485 -22.69 7.76 15.01
CA LYS A 485 -23.30 8.77 14.11
C LYS A 485 -23.29 10.19 14.68
N ASP A 486 -23.37 10.31 16.00
CA ASP A 486 -23.39 11.58 16.73
C ASP A 486 -22.01 11.98 17.27
N GLY A 487 -21.00 11.11 17.10
CA GLY A 487 -19.66 11.24 17.68
C GLY A 487 -19.61 10.99 19.20
N LYS A 488 -20.73 10.64 19.82
CA LYS A 488 -20.90 10.57 21.28
C LYS A 488 -21.30 9.19 21.78
N SER A 489 -22.02 8.43 20.97
CA SER A 489 -22.52 7.11 21.33
C SER A 489 -22.27 6.10 20.23
N VAL A 490 -21.96 4.87 20.64
CA VAL A 490 -21.84 3.71 19.75
C VAL A 490 -23.21 3.07 19.59
N SER A 491 -23.50 2.56 18.39
CA SER A 491 -24.72 1.82 18.09
C SER A 491 -24.93 0.61 19.03
N ALA A 492 -26.18 0.24 19.28
CA ALA A 492 -26.51 -0.78 20.29
C ALA A 492 -25.88 -2.15 19.97
N GLY A 493 -25.84 -2.55 18.70
CA GLY A 493 -25.27 -3.83 18.28
C GLY A 493 -23.76 -3.87 18.49
N VAL A 494 -23.04 -2.84 18.02
CA VAL A 494 -21.58 -2.75 18.16
C VAL A 494 -21.18 -2.62 19.63
N ARG A 495 -21.94 -1.86 20.42
CA ARG A 495 -21.74 -1.74 21.87
C ARG A 495 -21.87 -3.09 22.58
N THR A 496 -22.90 -3.87 22.26
CA THR A 496 -23.11 -5.19 22.85
C THR A 496 -21.96 -6.15 22.52
N GLU A 497 -21.51 -6.15 21.26
CA GLU A 497 -20.36 -6.95 20.84
C GLU A 497 -19.08 -6.52 21.56
N PHE A 498 -18.81 -5.22 21.64
CA PHE A 498 -17.65 -4.69 22.37
C PHE A 498 -17.70 -5.02 23.87
N GLN A 499 -18.89 -5.00 24.48
CA GLN A 499 -19.05 -5.42 25.87
C GLN A 499 -18.72 -6.90 26.07
N SER A 500 -19.08 -7.77 25.12
CA SER A 500 -18.64 -9.17 25.11
C SER A 500 -17.10 -9.28 25.04
N VAL A 501 -16.45 -8.48 24.19
CA VAL A 501 -14.98 -8.40 24.12
C VAL A 501 -14.39 -7.96 25.47
N PHE A 502 -14.98 -6.95 26.11
CA PHE A 502 -14.57 -6.45 27.42
C PHE A 502 -14.70 -7.51 28.52
N GLU A 503 -15.82 -8.23 28.57
CA GLU A 503 -16.05 -9.31 29.53
C GLU A 503 -15.09 -10.50 29.30
N ASN A 504 -14.85 -10.85 28.03
CA ASN A 504 -13.90 -11.90 27.68
C ASN A 504 -12.47 -11.50 28.02
N TYR A 505 -12.11 -10.24 27.80
CA TYR A 505 -10.87 -9.67 28.31
C TYR A 505 -10.82 -9.90 29.80
N LEU A 506 -11.78 -9.45 30.62
CA LEU A 506 -11.76 -9.63 32.08
C LEU A 506 -11.62 -11.09 32.54
N LYS A 507 -12.46 -12.00 32.01
CA LYS A 507 -12.58 -13.41 32.44
C LYS A 507 -11.34 -14.27 32.23
N ASN A 508 -10.29 -13.78 31.55
CA ASN A 508 -9.01 -14.49 31.42
C ASN A 508 -9.15 -15.95 30.97
N VAL A 509 -9.86 -16.21 29.86
CA VAL A 509 -9.51 -17.41 29.10
C VAL A 509 -8.17 -17.08 28.45
N GLU A 510 -7.08 -17.64 29.00
CA GLU A 510 -5.71 -17.32 28.60
C GLU A 510 -5.58 -17.22 27.07
N GLY A 511 -5.05 -16.09 26.59
CA GLY A 511 -4.59 -15.91 25.21
C GLY A 511 -5.60 -15.47 24.15
N LYS A 512 -6.90 -15.24 24.47
CA LYS A 512 -7.90 -14.98 23.40
C LYS A 512 -8.23 -13.51 23.11
N VAL A 513 -8.05 -12.58 24.04
CA VAL A 513 -8.33 -11.15 23.83
C VAL A 513 -7.18 -10.28 24.33
N PRO A 514 -6.32 -9.76 23.44
CA PRO A 514 -5.27 -8.80 23.75
C PRO A 514 -5.79 -7.54 24.45
N SER A 515 -5.01 -6.94 25.36
CA SER A 515 -5.47 -5.77 26.16
C SER A 515 -5.75 -4.55 25.30
N ASN A 516 -4.95 -4.32 24.25
CA ASN A 516 -5.13 -3.21 23.31
C ASN A 516 -6.50 -3.24 22.61
N PHE A 517 -7.17 -4.39 22.48
CA PHE A 517 -8.53 -4.45 21.88
C PHE A 517 -9.57 -3.73 22.73
N VAL A 518 -9.30 -3.57 24.02
CA VAL A 518 -10.19 -2.90 24.98
C VAL A 518 -9.65 -1.53 25.37
N ILE A 519 -8.37 -1.48 25.73
CA ILE A 519 -7.76 -0.31 26.35
C ILE A 519 -7.56 0.82 25.35
N GLN A 520 -7.09 0.51 24.14
CA GLN A 520 -6.83 1.52 23.11
C GLN A 520 -8.13 2.23 22.67
N PRO A 521 -9.24 1.54 22.35
CA PRO A 521 -10.49 2.23 22.04
C PRO A 521 -10.96 3.20 23.12
N ILE A 522 -10.84 2.83 24.40
CA ILE A 522 -11.25 3.68 25.53
C ILE A 522 -10.35 4.91 25.61
N ALA A 523 -9.05 4.75 25.39
CA ALA A 523 -8.08 5.85 25.44
C ALA A 523 -8.20 6.81 24.24
N ASP A 524 -8.42 6.28 23.04
CA ASP A 524 -8.47 7.05 21.79
C ASP A 524 -9.84 7.69 21.53
N LEU A 525 -10.92 7.07 22.01
CA LEU A 525 -12.31 7.52 21.81
C LEU A 525 -13.08 7.69 23.13
N PRO A 526 -12.55 8.42 24.12
CA PRO A 526 -13.09 8.43 25.49
C PRO A 526 -14.54 8.94 25.59
N VAL A 527 -14.97 9.82 24.67
CA VAL A 527 -16.35 10.33 24.62
C VAL A 527 -17.36 9.18 24.46
N LEU A 528 -17.03 8.17 23.66
CA LEU A 528 -17.90 7.03 23.36
C LEU A 528 -18.18 6.12 24.57
N PHE A 529 -17.37 6.24 25.62
CA PHE A 529 -17.40 5.37 26.80
C PHE A 529 -17.97 6.05 28.05
N VAL A 530 -18.47 7.28 27.94
CA VAL A 530 -19.06 8.01 29.09
C VAL A 530 -20.26 7.25 29.67
N GLU A 531 -21.10 6.62 28.83
CA GLU A 531 -22.24 5.84 29.30
C GLU A 531 -21.82 4.57 30.06
N GLN A 532 -20.67 4.00 29.70
CA GLN A 532 -20.08 2.79 30.27
C GLN A 532 -19.15 3.09 31.45
N LEU A 533 -18.97 4.36 31.83
CA LEU A 533 -18.06 4.76 32.89
C LEU A 533 -18.31 4.00 34.21
N GLY A 534 -19.57 3.71 34.55
CA GLY A 534 -19.90 2.91 35.72
C GLY A 534 -19.31 1.50 35.68
N MET A 535 -19.40 0.83 34.53
CA MET A 535 -18.84 -0.51 34.30
C MET A 535 -17.31 -0.50 34.37
N LEU A 536 -16.67 0.51 33.76
CA LEU A 536 -15.21 0.65 33.77
C LEU A 536 -14.67 0.88 35.19
N VAL A 537 -15.35 1.74 35.96
CA VAL A 537 -15.02 1.99 37.36
C VAL A 537 -15.19 0.73 38.20
N ASP A 538 -16.27 -0.03 38.02
CA ASP A 538 -16.45 -1.30 38.73
C ASP A 538 -15.32 -2.29 38.42
N ALA A 539 -15.03 -2.52 37.14
CA ALA A 539 -14.01 -3.46 36.71
C ALA A 539 -12.59 -3.05 37.19
N GLY A 540 -12.29 -1.75 37.20
CA GLY A 540 -11.00 -1.22 37.63
C GLY A 540 -10.76 -1.35 39.13
N PHE A 541 -11.81 -1.21 39.96
CA PHE A 541 -11.69 -1.31 41.42
C PHE A 541 -11.92 -2.73 41.97
N ASP A 542 -12.58 -3.60 41.22
CA ASP A 542 -12.82 -5.01 41.58
C ASP A 542 -11.51 -5.78 41.84
N GLU A 543 -11.37 -6.33 43.05
CA GLU A 543 -10.17 -7.03 43.51
C GLU A 543 -10.03 -8.45 42.93
N GLU A 544 -11.11 -9.03 42.40
CA GLU A 544 -11.09 -10.32 41.71
C GLU A 544 -10.38 -10.22 40.34
N ASN A 545 -10.32 -9.01 39.77
CA ASN A 545 -9.62 -8.77 38.51
C ASN A 545 -8.11 -8.69 38.70
N ARG A 546 -7.36 -9.25 37.73
CA ARG A 546 -5.88 -9.17 37.72
C ARG A 546 -5.42 -7.70 37.83
N ILE A 547 -4.43 -7.46 38.70
CA ILE A 547 -3.90 -6.12 39.02
C ILE A 547 -3.51 -5.32 37.77
N PHE A 548 -2.88 -5.98 36.78
CA PHE A 548 -2.49 -5.35 35.53
C PHE A 548 -3.70 -4.77 34.78
N LYS A 549 -4.80 -5.52 34.64
CA LYS A 549 -6.01 -5.08 33.97
C LYS A 549 -6.71 -3.94 34.69
N ARG A 550 -6.79 -4.05 36.02
CA ARG A 550 -7.29 -2.96 36.87
C ARG A 550 -6.53 -1.67 36.62
N THR A 551 -5.20 -1.78 36.54
CA THR A 551 -4.30 -0.64 36.26
C THR A 551 -4.56 -0.06 34.87
N GLU A 552 -4.67 -0.90 33.82
CA GLU A 552 -4.94 -0.42 32.45
C GLU A 552 -6.33 0.22 32.33
N ILE A 553 -7.38 -0.43 32.86
CA ILE A 553 -8.76 0.05 32.81
C ILE A 553 -8.89 1.41 33.50
N LEU A 554 -8.33 1.56 34.71
CA LEU A 554 -8.36 2.83 35.44
C LEU A 554 -7.55 3.91 34.71
N GLY A 555 -6.42 3.53 34.09
CA GLY A 555 -5.63 4.42 33.25
C GLY A 555 -6.43 4.96 32.07
N ALA A 556 -7.07 4.08 31.29
CA ALA A 556 -7.92 4.48 30.17
C ALA A 556 -9.15 5.28 30.64
N THR A 557 -9.76 4.89 31.76
CA THR A 557 -10.90 5.62 32.37
C THR A 557 -10.55 7.06 32.70
N SER A 558 -9.30 7.34 33.08
CA SER A 558 -8.86 8.71 33.37
C SER A 558 -8.92 9.64 32.14
N MET A 559 -8.85 9.10 30.92
CA MET A 559 -8.92 9.86 29.66
C MET A 559 -10.31 10.45 29.41
N ILE A 560 -11.35 9.86 30.00
CA ILE A 560 -12.74 10.36 29.97
C ILE A 560 -12.86 11.72 30.67
N PHE A 561 -11.98 12.02 31.63
CA PHE A 561 -11.96 13.29 32.35
C PHE A 561 -11.05 14.34 31.69
N SER A 562 -10.80 14.21 30.39
CA SER A 562 -10.10 15.25 29.62
C SER A 562 -11.02 16.43 29.34
N LYS A 563 -10.44 17.62 29.17
CA LYS A 563 -11.18 18.85 28.87
C LYS A 563 -12.01 18.72 27.59
N GLN A 564 -11.49 18.01 26.57
CA GLN A 564 -12.18 17.80 25.30
C GLN A 564 -13.49 17.01 25.50
N VAL A 565 -13.45 15.91 26.26
CA VAL A 565 -14.64 15.09 26.52
C VAL A 565 -15.71 15.85 27.30
N LEU A 566 -15.30 16.56 28.36
CA LEU A 566 -16.21 17.29 29.23
C LEU A 566 -16.87 18.52 28.57
N GLN A 567 -16.33 18.99 27.45
CA GLN A 567 -16.99 20.02 26.61
C GLN A 567 -18.17 19.44 25.82
N GLU A 568 -18.18 18.14 25.56
CA GLU A 568 -19.17 17.49 24.70
C GLU A 568 -20.27 16.75 25.47
N VAL A 569 -19.95 16.24 26.67
CA VAL A 569 -20.82 15.37 27.47
C VAL A 569 -20.68 15.67 28.97
N THR A 570 -21.82 15.64 29.68
CA THR A 570 -21.86 15.79 31.14
C THR A 570 -21.79 14.43 31.85
N ILE A 571 -20.98 14.35 32.91
CA ILE A 571 -20.86 13.14 33.73
C ILE A 571 -21.90 13.13 34.84
N LYS A 572 -22.57 11.99 35.04
CA LYS A 572 -23.56 11.80 36.12
C LYS A 572 -22.89 11.89 37.49
N ALA A 573 -23.41 12.76 38.36
CA ALA A 573 -22.88 12.95 39.73
C ALA A 573 -22.82 11.65 40.56
N ALA A 574 -23.75 10.71 40.34
CA ALA A 574 -23.73 9.40 40.99
C ALA A 574 -22.46 8.59 40.68
N ILE A 575 -21.94 8.69 39.45
CA ILE A 575 -20.70 8.02 39.05
C ILE A 575 -19.49 8.70 39.66
N VAL A 576 -19.48 10.04 39.71
CA VAL A 576 -18.43 10.82 40.40
C VAL A 576 -18.35 10.46 41.88
N LYS A 577 -19.50 10.41 42.57
CA LYS A 577 -19.60 9.95 43.96
C LYS A 577 -19.09 8.52 44.12
N LYS A 578 -19.39 7.62 43.18
CA LYS A 578 -18.92 6.24 43.18
C LYS A 578 -17.39 6.14 43.05
N ILE A 579 -16.78 6.90 42.15
CA ILE A 579 -15.31 7.00 42.01
C ILE A 579 -14.71 7.46 43.34
N GLY A 580 -15.25 8.52 43.93
CA GLY A 580 -14.81 9.03 45.23
C GLY A 580 -14.84 7.95 46.32
N LYS A 581 -15.94 7.22 46.45
CA LYS A 581 -16.09 6.14 47.46
C LYS A 581 -15.11 4.99 47.26
N LEU A 582 -14.95 4.51 46.03
CA LEU A 582 -14.06 3.38 45.73
C LEU A 582 -12.59 3.76 45.90
N ALA A 583 -12.21 4.97 45.45
CA ALA A 583 -10.87 5.49 45.67
C ALA A 583 -10.60 5.72 47.17
N ALA A 584 -11.59 6.19 47.93
CA ALA A 584 -11.44 6.37 49.37
C ALA A 584 -11.21 5.03 50.08
N ALA A 585 -12.02 4.02 49.77
CA ALA A 585 -11.83 2.67 50.30
C ALA A 585 -10.46 2.10 49.94
N TYR A 586 -9.99 2.33 48.71
CA TYR A 586 -8.64 1.93 48.30
C TYR A 586 -7.55 2.63 49.12
N PHE A 587 -7.63 3.95 49.30
CA PHE A 587 -6.62 4.69 50.05
C PHE A 587 -6.63 4.38 51.56
N GLU A 588 -7.80 4.15 52.16
CA GLU A 588 -7.88 3.68 53.56
C GLU A 588 -7.17 2.32 53.70
N LYS A 589 -7.41 1.37 52.78
CA LYS A 589 -6.64 0.11 52.76
C LYS A 589 -5.13 0.36 52.64
N VAL A 590 -4.68 1.30 51.81
CA VAL A 590 -3.25 1.64 51.67
C VAL A 590 -2.65 2.20 52.96
N ILE A 591 -3.43 2.99 53.72
CA ILE A 591 -3.01 3.51 55.04
C ILE A 591 -2.81 2.34 56.02
N ASP A 592 -3.71 1.37 56.00
CA ASP A 592 -3.72 0.24 56.94
C ASP A 592 -2.75 -0.89 56.56
N THR A 593 -2.40 -1.03 55.27
CA THR A 593 -1.56 -2.12 54.75
C THR A 593 -0.07 -1.85 54.97
N ASP A 594 0.75 -2.91 55.03
CA ASP A 594 2.20 -2.77 54.93
C ASP A 594 2.59 -2.17 53.56
N LYS A 595 3.38 -1.12 53.60
CA LYS A 595 3.78 -0.33 52.43
C LYS A 595 4.78 -1.11 51.57
N SER A 596 5.37 -2.19 52.08
CA SER A 596 6.15 -3.16 51.31
C SER A 596 5.29 -3.96 50.31
N GLU A 597 4.00 -4.16 50.59
CA GLU A 597 3.07 -4.94 49.76
C GLU A 597 2.35 -4.07 48.71
N LEU A 598 2.46 -2.75 48.84
CA LEU A 598 1.82 -1.77 47.99
C LEU A 598 2.25 -1.92 46.53
N LYS A 599 1.28 -1.92 45.62
CA LYS A 599 1.52 -2.00 44.17
C LYS A 599 1.68 -0.60 43.60
N PRO A 600 2.91 -0.14 43.25
CA PRO A 600 3.17 1.27 42.96
C PRO A 600 2.41 1.80 41.74
N ARG A 601 2.31 0.97 40.69
CA ARG A 601 1.60 1.34 39.44
C ARG A 601 0.10 1.53 39.68
N LEU A 602 -0.55 0.56 40.35
CA LEU A 602 -1.97 0.67 40.67
C LEU A 602 -2.24 1.89 41.55
N PHE A 603 -1.43 2.11 42.58
CA PHE A 603 -1.54 3.28 43.44
C PHE A 603 -1.42 4.59 42.64
N GLY A 604 -0.39 4.69 41.80
CA GLY A 604 -0.17 5.85 40.94
C GLY A 604 -1.35 6.09 39.99
N THR A 605 -1.92 5.05 39.41
CA THR A 605 -3.09 5.15 38.52
C THR A 605 -4.36 5.57 39.25
N VAL A 606 -4.65 5.02 40.44
CA VAL A 606 -5.80 5.45 41.26
C VAL A 606 -5.66 6.93 41.64
N LEU A 607 -4.46 7.33 42.08
CA LEU A 607 -4.16 8.73 42.39
C LEU A 607 -4.28 9.63 41.16
N HIS A 608 -3.83 9.16 39.99
CA HIS A 608 -3.99 9.89 38.73
C HIS A 608 -5.47 10.09 38.39
N LEU A 609 -6.30 9.05 38.50
CA LEU A 609 -7.74 9.13 38.25
C LEU A 609 -8.38 10.17 39.18
N VAL A 610 -8.13 10.09 40.49
CA VAL A 610 -8.70 11.05 41.46
C VAL A 610 -8.24 12.48 41.17
N LEU A 611 -6.96 12.68 40.85
CA LEU A 611 -6.44 13.99 40.48
C LEU A 611 -7.12 14.54 39.22
N ARG A 612 -7.26 13.70 38.18
CA ARG A 612 -7.91 14.06 36.92
C ARG A 612 -9.36 14.45 37.15
N VAL A 613 -10.13 13.62 37.84
CA VAL A 613 -11.55 13.84 38.15
C VAL A 613 -11.72 15.14 38.94
N SER A 614 -10.92 15.33 40.00
CA SER A 614 -11.00 16.53 40.86
C SER A 614 -10.66 17.80 40.08
N THR A 615 -9.60 17.76 39.26
CA THR A 615 -9.17 18.93 38.48
C THR A 615 -10.16 19.27 37.37
N ALA A 616 -10.69 18.25 36.70
CA ALA A 616 -11.56 18.43 35.55
C ALA A 616 -12.95 18.93 35.93
N LEU A 617 -13.42 18.60 37.13
CA LEU A 617 -14.75 18.96 37.65
C LEU A 617 -14.72 20.06 38.73
N GLN A 618 -13.56 20.70 38.98
CA GLN A 618 -13.38 21.70 40.06
C GLN A 618 -14.33 22.92 39.98
N ASN A 619 -14.94 23.17 38.82
CA ASN A 619 -15.86 24.29 38.62
C ASN A 619 -17.35 23.89 38.70
N ASP A 620 -17.65 22.60 38.92
CA ASP A 620 -19.01 22.10 39.12
C ASP A 620 -19.21 21.79 40.62
N GLU A 621 -19.86 22.71 41.33
CA GLU A 621 -20.08 22.64 42.77
C GLU A 621 -20.72 21.30 43.21
N LYS A 622 -21.65 20.77 42.42
CA LYS A 622 -22.32 19.50 42.72
C LYS A 622 -21.37 18.31 42.62
N HIS A 623 -20.47 18.30 41.65
CA HIS A 623 -19.44 17.27 41.54
C HIS A 623 -18.37 17.42 42.62
N VAL A 624 -17.96 18.64 42.92
CA VAL A 624 -17.00 18.94 44.00
C VAL A 624 -17.53 18.44 45.33
N ASP A 625 -18.78 18.76 45.69
CA ASP A 625 -19.41 18.29 46.92
C ASP A 625 -19.48 16.76 46.98
N SER A 626 -19.83 16.12 45.86
CA SER A 626 -19.91 14.65 45.76
C SER A 626 -18.55 13.96 45.99
N LEU A 627 -17.47 14.56 45.50
CA LEU A 627 -16.10 14.07 45.70
C LEU A 627 -15.64 14.36 47.13
N ARG A 628 -15.84 15.59 47.63
CA ARG A 628 -15.46 16.01 48.98
C ARG A 628 -16.08 15.11 50.04
N GLU A 629 -17.40 14.87 49.97
CA GLU A 629 -18.13 13.99 50.88
C GLU A 629 -17.50 12.58 50.96
N SER A 630 -16.92 12.10 49.87
CA SER A 630 -16.34 10.76 49.79
C SER A 630 -14.85 10.72 50.16
N LEU A 631 -14.08 11.76 49.83
CA LEU A 631 -12.62 11.74 49.84
C LEU A 631 -11.99 12.56 50.97
N GLU A 632 -12.71 13.49 51.60
CA GLU A 632 -12.11 14.46 52.52
C GLU A 632 -11.30 13.82 53.64
N THR A 633 -11.91 12.89 54.38
CA THR A 633 -11.27 12.21 55.52
C THR A 633 -9.98 11.50 55.11
N VAL A 634 -10.02 10.73 54.03
CA VAL A 634 -8.86 9.94 53.59
C VAL A 634 -7.79 10.82 52.95
N VAL A 635 -8.17 11.88 52.24
CA VAL A 635 -7.20 12.84 51.66
C VAL A 635 -6.43 13.56 52.76
N ARG A 636 -7.09 13.94 53.86
CA ARG A 636 -6.42 14.51 55.03
C ARG A 636 -5.39 13.54 55.61
N LYS A 637 -5.77 12.28 55.87
CA LYS A 637 -4.86 11.23 56.36
C LYS A 637 -3.70 10.94 55.40
N MET A 638 -3.98 10.81 54.11
CA MET A 638 -2.96 10.58 53.07
C MET A 638 -2.02 11.77 52.92
N SER A 639 -2.41 12.94 53.39
CA SER A 639 -1.60 14.16 53.43
C SER A 639 -0.81 14.36 54.72
N ASP A 640 -0.90 13.41 55.66
CA ASP A 640 -0.09 13.42 56.88
C ASP A 640 1.39 13.18 56.53
N GLY A 641 2.27 13.91 57.21
CA GLY A 641 3.72 13.82 57.03
C GLY A 641 4.24 12.39 57.23
N ASP A 642 3.69 11.65 58.20
CA ASP A 642 4.13 10.28 58.49
C ASP A 642 3.76 9.31 57.35
N VAL A 643 2.59 9.49 56.74
CA VAL A 643 2.17 8.69 55.58
C VAL A 643 3.04 9.01 54.36
N PHE A 644 3.36 10.29 54.13
CA PHE A 644 4.23 10.67 53.01
C PHE A 644 5.65 10.10 53.11
N VAL A 645 6.23 10.08 54.31
CA VAL A 645 7.54 9.47 54.54
C VAL A 645 7.51 7.99 54.14
N GLN A 646 6.43 7.28 54.46
CA GLN A 646 6.25 5.88 54.12
C GLN A 646 6.05 5.64 52.62
N LEU A 647 5.38 6.56 51.91
CA LEU A 647 5.15 6.48 50.45
C LEU A 647 6.33 6.94 49.60
N LYS A 648 7.39 7.50 50.21
CA LYS A 648 8.56 8.06 49.50
C LYS A 648 9.20 7.07 48.51
N LYS A 649 9.21 5.78 48.84
CA LYS A 649 9.79 4.71 48.00
C LYS A 649 9.07 4.52 46.66
N ILE A 650 7.77 4.81 46.59
CA ILE A 650 6.97 4.61 45.37
C ILE A 650 6.74 5.91 44.59
N ASN A 651 7.19 7.05 45.14
CA ASN A 651 7.03 8.36 44.55
C ASN A 651 7.63 8.48 43.13
N PRO A 652 8.79 7.88 42.77
CA PRO A 652 9.30 7.94 41.39
C PRO A 652 8.33 7.33 40.37
N VAL A 653 7.74 6.17 40.68
CA VAL A 653 6.76 5.50 39.80
C VAL A 653 5.50 6.36 39.66
N CYS A 654 5.02 6.93 40.76
CA CYS A 654 3.86 7.83 40.73
C CYS A 654 4.15 9.10 39.95
N HIS A 655 5.36 9.64 40.04
CA HIS A 655 5.78 10.82 39.28
C HIS A 655 5.79 10.54 37.78
N HIS A 656 6.23 9.36 37.35
CA HIS A 656 6.16 8.96 35.94
C HIS A 656 4.71 8.86 35.42
N ILE A 657 3.78 8.35 36.23
CA ILE A 657 2.36 8.20 35.84
C ILE A 657 1.61 9.54 35.88
N ILE A 658 1.85 10.36 36.91
CA ILE A 658 1.03 11.55 37.22
C ILE A 658 1.67 12.85 36.71
N GLY A 659 2.99 12.85 36.46
CA GLY A 659 3.79 14.05 36.19
C GLY A 659 4.02 14.93 37.44
N LYS A 660 3.68 14.42 38.63
CA LYS A 660 3.79 15.14 39.92
C LYS A 660 4.14 14.18 41.05
N SER A 661 4.76 14.70 42.11
CA SER A 661 4.96 13.94 43.34
C SER A 661 3.63 13.59 43.99
N ILE A 662 3.61 12.54 44.81
CA ILE A 662 2.42 12.10 45.56
C ILE A 662 1.88 13.27 46.42
N ALA A 663 2.77 13.95 47.14
CA ALA A 663 2.41 15.13 47.93
C ALA A 663 1.85 16.28 47.07
N GLY A 664 2.44 16.55 45.91
CA GLY A 664 1.94 17.55 44.97
C GLY A 664 0.57 17.21 44.39
N ALA A 665 0.30 15.92 44.15
CA ALA A 665 -1.00 15.44 43.69
C ALA A 665 -2.07 15.62 44.77
N PHE A 666 -1.83 15.18 46.01
CA PHE A 666 -2.79 15.39 47.12
C PHE A 666 -3.01 16.86 47.44
N THR A 667 -1.97 17.70 47.37
CA THR A 667 -2.11 19.17 47.51
C THR A 667 -3.03 19.75 46.44
N SER A 668 -2.88 19.29 45.19
CA SER A 668 -3.75 19.72 44.09
C SER A 668 -5.19 19.25 44.30
N ILE A 669 -5.39 18.02 44.77
CA ILE A 669 -6.72 17.48 45.08
C ILE A 669 -7.38 18.28 46.21
N LYS A 670 -6.67 18.54 47.32
CA LYS A 670 -7.17 19.40 48.42
C LYS A 670 -7.64 20.75 47.90
N LYS A 671 -6.84 21.39 47.05
CA LYS A 671 -7.20 22.67 46.43
C LYS A 671 -8.45 22.58 45.55
N CYS A 672 -8.55 21.57 44.69
CA CYS A 672 -9.70 21.40 43.79
C CYS A 672 -10.99 21.06 44.54
N LEU A 673 -10.88 20.41 45.71
CA LEU A 673 -12.01 20.02 46.53
C LEU A 673 -12.27 20.99 47.71
N GLU A 674 -11.53 22.10 47.81
CA GLU A 674 -11.61 23.07 48.90
C GLU A 674 -11.51 22.43 50.30
N ILE A 675 -10.67 21.41 50.44
CA ILE A 675 -10.41 20.74 51.72
C ILE A 675 -9.44 21.61 52.52
N GLU A 676 -9.87 22.08 53.69
CA GLU A 676 -9.02 22.83 54.61
C GLU A 676 -7.81 22.00 55.06
N ASN A 677 -6.69 22.70 55.32
CA ASN A 677 -5.40 22.06 55.58
C ASN A 677 -5.37 21.23 56.86
#